data_AF-A0A7R9QE11-F1
#
_entry.id   AF-A0A7R9QE11-F1
#
_cell.length_a   1.000
_cell.length_b   1.000
_cell.length_c   1.000
_cell.angle_alpha   90.00
_cell.angle_beta   90.00
_cell.angle_gamma   90.00
#
_symmetry.space_group_name_H-M   'P 1'
#
loop_
_entity.id
_entity.type
_entity.pdbx_description
1 polymer ?
#
loop_
_entity_poly.entity_id
_entity_poly.type
_entity_poly.pdbx_seq_one_letter_code
_entity_poly.pdbx_strand_id
1 'polypeptide(L)'
;MDNKIIRDNPGLKNFSQFLYNAGLKTKYNEFFTVALTQIKCLNKLESTINLPLSGAPTQVTNNGQYCDLERDVSEEIVCNPYYKYRRIDGKCNNLKDTNSGAAFHCQRRLLPQDYADGVYKGRTAYDGSPLPNERFISNSVKNKNEVFDKKRSSMHMIWGQVIAHDTIKTLQYFGLGLDCCPPTGPIHPECIIDINVPQDRLTMAYNQTCLSIARSTGCNTCRLGAREQMNAPTAYLDLSLVYGFYKPDSDSLRTFKGGKFQTNQSLAGTTILPEAVLPQDQDIFDLTACAPPTDRPWLSCFKTGDGIRGNQQTLINTMTLVLVIRHNQHCDGLAKVNPHWSDDTLYREARRILEAEYNYINFEEYLPSIINRDLMNFFDLNVSPFGQFSEYNPYMSGDIINEYGVAAFRYSHSNVNNIFPIIHKNRLKDSSLKLRLNFVQMSELWDGNKNGIIKGMCEDREKRTDLDYTDDVRDYLFFTPCAPTVTDLLANDVGRGRDHGIAAYIYYVQYCSDQLNHIRQRASLANMLCKTTDFETIQVNPLYVSSETNPRISCDSFAEFDYHLWAEIEDVSEEIVCNPDYKYRRIDGKCNNLKETNWGSAFHCQRRLLPPDFGDGVNKVRVAWDGSPLPNERLIGNSLSHESTIHIKNKTLLHMIWGQVIAHDMLKTLQYFGVALNCCPTSGPTHPECVLINNIPHDRLTIAYNESCLSIARSTACGTCSLGARNQMTAPTSYLDLSLVYGYYKPNSDSLRTFEKGKLQTNQSLVGTVILPEAVMPQDLDIYDLNSCMPAVDRPWLGCFKNGDGIRGNQQPLIAALSIVLVVRHNQHCDGLAKVNPHWSDEVLYQESRHYKDIDLYIGGLAETLLDGSNVGPTFACIIGIQFFHLKFGDRFYFEHKSDTHSFSI
;
A
#
# COMPACT_ATOMS: atom_id res chain seq x y z
N MET A 1 -3.82 60.70 25.12
CA MET A 1 -3.35 60.77 26.52
C MET A 1 -1.95 60.18 26.59
N ASP A 2 -1.09 60.80 27.39
CA ASP A 2 0.37 60.93 27.25
C ASP A 2 1.27 59.69 27.37
N ASN A 3 2.36 59.72 26.60
CA ASN A 3 3.52 58.83 26.61
C ASN A 3 4.69 59.47 27.40
N LYS A 4 4.86 59.15 28.69
CA LYS A 4 5.96 59.77 29.47
C LYS A 4 6.64 58.93 30.56
N ILE A 5 6.66 57.59 30.46
CA ILE A 5 7.33 56.73 31.47
C ILE A 5 8.62 56.03 30.97
N ILE A 6 8.93 56.02 29.67
CA ILE A 6 9.96 55.09 29.13
C ILE A 6 11.38 55.70 29.02
N ARG A 7 11.59 57.01 29.19
CA ARG A 7 12.88 57.62 28.80
C ARG A 7 14.03 57.57 29.83
N ASP A 8 13.79 57.31 31.11
CA ASP A 8 14.84 57.55 32.13
C ASP A 8 15.32 56.30 32.90
N ASN A 9 15.23 55.09 32.35
CA ASN A 9 15.76 53.90 33.03
C ASN A 9 17.14 53.45 32.50
N PRO A 10 18.24 53.68 33.25
CA PRO A 10 19.61 53.36 32.82
C PRO A 10 19.92 51.85 32.70
N GLY A 11 19.00 50.96 33.07
CA GLY A 11 19.13 49.51 32.85
C GLY A 11 19.05 49.07 31.38
N LEU A 12 18.42 49.86 30.50
CA LEU A 12 18.19 49.48 29.09
C LEU A 12 19.43 49.68 28.19
N LYS A 13 20.37 50.54 28.56
CA LYS A 13 21.61 50.75 27.78
C LYS A 13 22.60 49.59 27.86
N ASN A 14 22.54 48.78 28.92
CA ASN A 14 23.39 47.58 29.05
C ASN A 14 22.82 46.34 28.35
N PHE A 15 21.50 46.31 28.08
CA PHE A 15 20.88 45.20 27.36
C PHE A 15 21.15 45.25 25.85
N SER A 16 21.21 46.46 25.28
CA SER A 16 21.57 46.66 23.87
C SER A 16 23.01 46.26 23.54
N GLN A 17 23.95 46.46 24.48
CA GLN A 17 25.36 46.08 24.28
C GLN A 17 25.58 44.56 24.47
N PHE A 18 24.79 43.92 25.34
CA PHE A 18 24.78 42.47 25.51
C PHE A 18 24.21 41.75 24.28
N LEU A 19 23.13 42.29 23.69
CA LEU A 19 22.51 41.74 22.48
C LEU A 19 23.35 41.96 21.20
N TYR A 20 24.18 43.01 21.16
CA TYR A 20 25.07 43.25 20.02
C TYR A 20 26.19 42.19 19.91
N ASN A 21 26.61 41.60 21.03
CA ASN A 21 27.64 40.56 21.06
C ASN A 21 27.08 39.13 20.98
N ALA A 22 25.76 38.94 21.06
CA ALA A 22 25.10 37.63 21.06
C ALA A 22 24.23 37.43 19.79
N GLY A 23 24.88 37.24 18.64
CA GLY A 23 24.49 36.30 17.57
C GLY A 23 23.02 36.11 17.14
N LEU A 24 22.16 37.14 17.09
CA LEU A 24 20.75 36.98 16.66
C LEU A 24 20.32 37.94 15.54
N LYS A 25 21.05 37.92 14.41
CA LYS A 25 20.70 38.72 13.22
C LYS A 25 19.58 38.12 12.35
N THR A 26 19.21 36.84 12.55
CA THR A 26 18.25 36.14 11.67
C THR A 26 16.79 36.26 12.12
N LYS A 27 16.51 36.27 13.43
CA LYS A 27 15.12 36.28 13.95
C LYS A 27 14.44 37.66 13.93
N TYR A 28 15.22 38.73 13.96
CA TYR A 28 14.66 40.09 13.99
C TYR A 28 14.07 40.52 12.63
N ASN A 29 14.67 40.06 11.52
CA ASN A 29 14.16 40.33 10.17
C ASN A 29 12.88 39.52 9.85
N GLU A 30 12.75 38.29 10.37
CA GLU A 30 11.50 37.52 10.23
C GLU A 30 10.34 38.21 10.93
N PHE A 31 10.54 38.73 12.15
CA PHE A 31 9.47 39.38 12.91
C PHE A 31 8.98 40.68 12.24
N PHE A 32 9.89 41.49 11.70
CA PHE A 32 9.53 42.76 11.04
C PHE A 32 8.84 42.55 9.68
N THR A 33 9.21 41.49 8.96
CA THR A 33 8.58 41.11 7.68
C THR A 33 7.16 40.60 7.92
N VAL A 34 6.94 39.78 8.96
CA VAL A 34 5.61 39.28 9.33
C VAL A 34 4.67 40.42 9.71
N ALA A 35 5.13 41.39 10.51
CA ALA A 35 4.31 42.53 10.96
C ALA A 35 3.90 43.47 9.81
N LEU A 36 4.82 43.79 8.88
CA LEU A 36 4.51 44.63 7.71
C LEU A 36 3.60 43.92 6.71
N THR A 37 3.70 42.58 6.61
CA THR A 37 2.84 41.76 5.76
C THR A 37 1.41 41.78 6.31
N GLN A 38 1.22 41.57 7.62
CA GLN A 38 -0.11 41.59 8.27
C GLN A 38 -0.86 42.92 8.09
N ILE A 39 -0.18 44.07 8.22
CA ILE A 39 -0.83 45.40 8.07
C ILE A 39 -1.34 45.61 6.64
N LYS A 40 -0.60 45.13 5.61
CA LYS A 40 -1.05 45.22 4.21
C LYS A 40 -2.13 44.19 3.88
N CYS A 41 -2.14 43.03 4.54
CA CYS A 41 -3.17 42.00 4.38
C CYS A 41 -4.55 42.48 4.88
N LEU A 42 -4.60 43.25 5.97
CA LEU A 42 -5.85 43.83 6.48
C LEU A 42 -6.55 44.73 5.44
N ASN A 43 -5.77 45.55 4.72
CA ASN A 43 -6.31 46.41 3.65
C ASN A 43 -6.79 45.64 2.41
N LYS A 44 -6.35 44.38 2.22
CA LYS A 44 -6.73 43.52 1.07
C LYS A 44 -7.93 42.61 1.40
N LEU A 45 -8.08 42.21 2.66
CA LEU A 45 -9.26 41.48 3.14
C LEU A 45 -10.53 42.35 3.06
N GLU A 46 -10.45 43.65 3.39
CA GLU A 46 -11.58 44.57 3.26
C GLU A 46 -12.08 44.73 1.80
N SER A 47 -11.23 44.57 0.79
CA SER A 47 -11.64 44.65 -0.63
C SER A 47 -12.18 43.33 -1.20
N THR A 48 -11.95 42.20 -0.53
CA THR A 48 -12.38 40.85 -0.99
C THR A 48 -13.73 40.44 -0.40
N ILE A 49 -14.19 41.10 0.67
CA ILE A 49 -15.47 40.83 1.35
C ILE A 49 -16.71 41.26 0.52
N ASN A 50 -16.52 42.02 -0.57
CA ASN A 50 -17.61 42.45 -1.47
C ASN A 50 -17.81 41.52 -2.68
N LEU A 51 -17.70 40.20 -2.51
CA LEU A 51 -18.25 39.26 -3.48
C LEU A 51 -19.76 39.17 -3.27
N PRO A 52 -20.60 39.39 -4.30
CA PRO A 52 -22.03 39.30 -4.14
C PRO A 52 -22.39 37.85 -3.77
N LEU A 53 -22.89 37.67 -2.55
CA LEU A 53 -23.67 36.50 -2.17
C LEU A 53 -24.90 36.47 -3.08
N SER A 54 -24.78 35.88 -4.28
CA SER A 54 -25.93 35.47 -5.06
C SER A 54 -26.68 34.46 -4.20
N GLY A 55 -27.87 34.87 -3.73
CA GLY A 55 -28.63 34.14 -2.73
C GLY A 55 -28.72 32.65 -3.03
N ALA A 56 -28.29 31.83 -2.08
CA ALA A 56 -28.62 30.42 -2.07
C ALA A 56 -30.16 30.28 -2.21
N PRO A 57 -30.68 29.47 -3.14
CA PRO A 57 -32.12 29.22 -3.22
C PRO A 57 -32.57 28.59 -1.90
N THR A 58 -33.37 29.31 -1.13
CA THR A 58 -33.84 28.91 0.21
C THR A 58 -34.95 27.87 0.18
N GLN A 59 -35.22 27.21 -0.95
CA GLN A 59 -36.18 26.11 -1.03
C GLN A 59 -35.74 25.08 -2.07
N VAL A 60 -35.02 24.04 -1.62
CA VAL A 60 -35.05 22.73 -2.30
C VAL A 60 -36.02 21.86 -1.53
N THR A 61 -37.30 22.20 -1.65
CA THR A 61 -38.39 21.29 -1.32
C THR A 61 -38.70 20.47 -2.57
N ASN A 62 -38.72 19.16 -2.39
CA ASN A 62 -39.16 18.09 -3.29
C ASN A 62 -38.07 17.37 -4.11
N ASN A 63 -38.03 16.05 -3.85
CA ASN A 63 -37.36 14.95 -4.57
C ASN A 63 -37.75 14.81 -6.06
N GLY A 64 -37.87 15.91 -6.81
CA GLY A 64 -38.35 15.91 -8.20
C GLY A 64 -37.29 16.24 -9.27
N GLN A 65 -36.22 16.97 -8.94
CA GLN A 65 -35.37 17.61 -9.98
C GLN A 65 -33.98 16.99 -10.20
N TYR A 66 -33.56 15.99 -9.41
CA TYR A 66 -32.25 15.33 -9.60
C TYR A 66 -32.26 14.18 -10.63
N CYS A 67 -33.46 13.81 -11.07
CA CYS A 67 -33.73 12.82 -12.11
C CYS A 67 -34.92 13.27 -12.95
N ASP A 68 -34.99 14.56 -13.34
CA ASP A 68 -35.96 14.97 -14.34
C ASP A 68 -35.58 14.30 -15.67
N LEU A 69 -36.24 13.18 -15.90
CA LEU A 69 -36.36 12.41 -17.13
C LEU A 69 -37.28 13.12 -18.13
N GLU A 70 -37.42 14.45 -18.07
CA GLU A 70 -37.52 15.17 -19.33
C GLU A 70 -36.13 15.10 -19.92
N ARG A 71 -35.95 14.12 -20.83
CA ARG A 71 -34.95 14.20 -21.88
C ARG A 71 -34.90 15.65 -22.34
N ASP A 72 -33.92 16.41 -21.85
CA ASP A 72 -33.33 17.37 -22.74
C ASP A 72 -32.84 16.48 -23.87
N VAL A 73 -33.50 16.60 -25.00
CA VAL A 73 -33.13 15.95 -26.24
C VAL A 73 -31.81 16.60 -26.64
N SER A 74 -30.76 16.37 -25.86
CA SER A 74 -29.39 16.56 -26.32
C SER A 74 -29.30 15.56 -27.45
N GLU A 75 -29.38 16.09 -28.67
CA GLU A 75 -29.31 15.40 -29.94
C GLU A 75 -28.58 14.07 -29.78
N GLU A 76 -29.25 12.96 -30.11
CA GLU A 76 -28.62 11.65 -30.16
C GLU A 76 -27.27 11.81 -30.85
N ILE A 77 -26.16 11.73 -30.08
CA ILE A 77 -24.85 12.15 -30.58
C ILE A 77 -24.45 11.13 -31.63
N VAL A 78 -24.66 11.46 -32.91
CA VAL A 78 -24.31 10.60 -34.03
C VAL A 78 -22.78 10.63 -34.19
N CYS A 79 -22.11 9.63 -33.61
CA CYS A 79 -20.68 9.46 -33.74
C CYS A 79 -20.31 8.98 -35.15
N ASN A 80 -19.56 9.78 -35.90
CA ASN A 80 -19.05 9.37 -37.20
C ASN A 80 -17.80 8.49 -37.02
N PRO A 81 -17.86 7.18 -37.37
CA PRO A 81 -16.73 6.27 -37.22
C PRO A 81 -15.57 6.59 -38.17
N TYR A 82 -15.72 7.48 -39.13
CA TYR A 82 -14.64 7.90 -40.03
C TYR A 82 -14.06 9.28 -39.67
N TYR A 83 -14.59 9.93 -38.63
CA TYR A 83 -14.09 11.24 -38.20
C TYR A 83 -12.68 11.11 -37.62
N LYS A 84 -11.77 11.92 -38.18
CA LYS A 84 -10.32 11.79 -37.97
C LYS A 84 -9.84 12.29 -36.60
N TYR A 85 -10.56 13.21 -35.97
CA TYR A 85 -10.06 13.96 -34.82
C TYR A 85 -10.85 13.63 -33.55
N ARG A 86 -10.15 13.64 -32.41
CA ARG A 86 -10.81 13.60 -31.09
C ARG A 86 -11.74 14.81 -30.92
N ARG A 87 -12.83 14.59 -30.21
CA ARG A 87 -13.64 15.70 -29.68
C ARG A 87 -12.95 16.29 -28.46
N ILE A 88 -13.24 17.55 -28.15
CA ILE A 88 -12.71 18.23 -26.95
C ILE A 88 -13.28 17.63 -25.66
N ASP A 89 -14.52 17.15 -25.71
CA ASP A 89 -15.22 16.54 -24.57
C ASP A 89 -14.91 15.04 -24.39
N GLY A 90 -14.05 14.45 -25.22
CA GLY A 90 -13.70 13.02 -25.19
C GLY A 90 -14.78 12.06 -25.68
N LYS A 91 -16.00 12.53 -25.99
CA LYS A 91 -17.09 11.69 -26.47
C LYS A 91 -16.78 11.08 -27.84
N CYS A 92 -17.47 9.99 -28.17
CA CYS A 92 -17.32 9.24 -29.43
C CYS A 92 -15.93 8.59 -29.64
N ASN A 93 -15.09 8.52 -28.61
CA ASN A 93 -13.87 7.71 -28.67
C ASN A 93 -14.24 6.23 -28.75
N ASN A 94 -14.95 5.73 -27.74
CA ASN A 94 -15.58 4.42 -27.80
C ASN A 94 -16.92 4.50 -28.54
N LEU A 95 -17.06 3.74 -29.63
CA LEU A 95 -18.27 3.76 -30.47
C LEU A 95 -19.41 2.88 -29.92
N LYS A 96 -19.12 1.97 -28.97
CA LYS A 96 -20.12 1.16 -28.27
C LYS A 96 -20.70 1.88 -27.07
N ASP A 97 -19.84 2.57 -26.33
CA ASP A 97 -20.20 3.45 -25.23
C ASP A 97 -19.64 4.85 -25.51
N THR A 98 -20.49 5.71 -26.08
CA THR A 98 -20.09 7.03 -26.57
C THR A 98 -19.61 7.98 -25.47
N ASN A 99 -19.87 7.65 -24.21
CA ASN A 99 -19.47 8.46 -23.05
C ASN A 99 -18.26 7.90 -22.29
N SER A 100 -17.77 6.69 -22.61
CA SER A 100 -16.59 6.14 -21.94
C SER A 100 -15.39 7.06 -22.18
N GLY A 101 -14.72 7.44 -21.08
CA GLY A 101 -13.57 8.33 -21.06
C GLY A 101 -13.89 9.81 -21.34
N ALA A 102 -15.17 10.19 -21.47
CA ALA A 102 -15.57 11.57 -21.70
C ALA A 102 -15.38 12.45 -20.46
N ALA A 103 -15.31 13.76 -20.69
CA ALA A 103 -15.31 14.76 -19.62
C ALA A 103 -16.63 14.69 -18.81
N PHE A 104 -16.54 14.95 -17.50
CA PHE A 104 -17.65 14.86 -16.54
C PHE A 104 -18.31 13.47 -16.49
N HIS A 105 -17.56 12.41 -16.76
CA HIS A 105 -18.02 11.02 -16.66
C HIS A 105 -17.68 10.38 -15.30
N CYS A 106 -18.37 9.31 -14.92
CA CYS A 106 -18.11 8.60 -13.68
C CYS A 106 -16.77 7.86 -13.73
N GLN A 107 -16.05 7.86 -12.60
CA GLN A 107 -14.90 6.98 -12.41
C GLN A 107 -15.36 5.53 -12.26
N ARG A 108 -14.54 4.58 -12.72
CA ARG A 108 -14.77 3.14 -12.55
C ARG A 108 -14.00 2.59 -11.35
N ARG A 109 -14.30 1.36 -10.95
CA ARG A 109 -13.75 0.73 -9.73
C ARG A 109 -12.95 -0.52 -10.07
N LEU A 110 -11.86 -0.79 -9.36
CA LEU A 110 -11.22 -2.11 -9.33
C LEU A 110 -11.91 -3.01 -8.30
N LEU A 111 -12.20 -2.48 -7.13
CA LEU A 111 -12.92 -3.16 -6.06
C LEU A 111 -14.21 -2.41 -5.68
N PRO A 112 -15.22 -3.10 -5.11
CA PRO A 112 -16.44 -2.45 -4.63
C PRO A 112 -16.17 -1.32 -3.64
N GLN A 113 -17.12 -0.39 -3.53
CA GLN A 113 -17.04 0.77 -2.64
C GLN A 113 -17.09 0.33 -1.17
N ASP A 114 -16.22 0.88 -0.35
CA ASP A 114 -16.12 0.58 1.07
C ASP A 114 -16.57 1.80 1.90
N TYR A 115 -17.89 1.99 1.95
CA TYR A 115 -18.55 2.98 2.80
C TYR A 115 -19.12 2.31 4.05
N ALA A 116 -19.04 2.98 5.20
CA ALA A 116 -19.48 2.43 6.48
C ALA A 116 -20.99 2.12 6.53
N ASP A 117 -21.79 2.83 5.74
CA ASP A 117 -23.23 2.61 5.55
C ASP A 117 -23.56 1.92 4.21
N GLY A 118 -22.54 1.49 3.47
CA GLY A 118 -22.65 0.94 2.12
C GLY A 118 -23.07 1.93 1.03
N VAL A 119 -23.21 3.23 1.35
CA VAL A 119 -23.78 4.22 0.43
C VAL A 119 -22.93 5.48 0.32
N TYR A 120 -22.61 6.12 1.43
CA TYR A 120 -22.10 7.49 1.44
C TYR A 120 -21.14 7.76 2.61
N LYS A 121 -21.40 7.22 3.80
CA LYS A 121 -20.65 7.53 5.01
C LYS A 121 -19.21 7.01 4.91
N GLY A 122 -18.25 7.89 5.21
CA GLY A 122 -16.82 7.57 5.18
C GLY A 122 -16.49 6.29 5.94
N ARG A 123 -15.50 5.55 5.44
CA ARG A 123 -15.10 4.25 5.95
C ARG A 123 -14.79 4.26 7.44
N THR A 124 -15.27 3.25 8.16
CA THR A 124 -14.90 2.95 9.55
C THR A 124 -13.89 1.82 9.61
N ALA A 125 -13.23 1.64 10.74
CA ALA A 125 -12.42 0.46 11.00
C ALA A 125 -13.31 -0.80 10.94
N TYR A 126 -12.67 -1.95 10.80
CA TYR A 126 -13.35 -3.24 10.67
C TYR A 126 -14.32 -3.54 11.82
N ASP A 127 -13.97 -3.12 13.05
CA ASP A 127 -14.81 -3.29 14.24
C ASP A 127 -15.97 -2.27 14.34
N GLY A 128 -16.13 -1.41 13.32
CA GLY A 128 -17.11 -0.32 13.29
C GLY A 128 -16.68 0.95 14.02
N SER A 129 -15.48 0.98 14.63
CA SER A 129 -14.93 2.17 15.27
C SER A 129 -14.38 3.18 14.23
N PRO A 130 -14.17 4.47 14.59
CA PRO A 130 -13.55 5.43 13.68
C PRO A 130 -12.11 5.06 13.33
N LEU A 131 -11.73 5.22 12.07
CA LEU A 131 -10.32 5.10 11.64
C LEU A 131 -9.49 6.25 12.26
N PRO A 132 -8.16 6.08 12.43
CA PRO A 132 -7.30 7.15 12.94
C PRO A 132 -7.40 8.42 12.09
N ASN A 133 -7.40 9.58 12.75
CA ASN A 133 -7.43 10.87 12.07
C ASN A 133 -6.28 11.02 11.05
N GLU A 134 -6.56 11.63 9.91
CA GLU A 134 -5.64 11.72 8.77
C GLU A 134 -4.38 12.53 9.12
N ARG A 135 -4.53 13.63 9.88
CA ARG A 135 -3.39 14.43 10.36
C ARG A 135 -2.59 13.70 11.43
N PHE A 136 -3.24 12.87 12.23
CA PHE A 136 -2.54 11.99 13.17
C PHE A 136 -1.65 10.98 12.43
N ILE A 137 -2.15 10.37 11.36
CA ILE A 137 -1.38 9.47 10.49
C ILE A 137 -0.19 10.23 9.89
N SER A 138 -0.44 11.37 9.26
CA SER A 138 0.61 12.23 8.66
C SER A 138 1.72 12.62 9.66
N ASN A 139 1.36 12.96 10.90
CA ASN A 139 2.33 13.28 11.94
C ASN A 139 3.11 12.06 12.45
N SER A 140 2.51 10.86 12.37
CA SER A 140 3.08 9.62 12.90
C SER A 140 4.06 8.95 11.92
N VAL A 141 3.86 9.10 10.61
CA VAL A 141 4.70 8.47 9.58
C VAL A 141 5.89 9.32 9.12
N LYS A 142 5.98 10.57 9.59
CA LYS A 142 7.05 11.50 9.22
C LYS A 142 8.43 10.96 9.60
N ASN A 143 9.34 10.91 8.62
CA ASN A 143 10.74 10.63 8.87
C ASN A 143 11.52 11.95 9.07
N LYS A 144 12.65 11.92 9.76
CA LYS A 144 13.49 13.11 9.97
C LYS A 144 14.55 13.32 8.89
N ASN A 145 14.77 12.31 8.05
CA ASN A 145 15.86 12.29 7.07
C ASN A 145 15.28 12.36 5.66
N GLU A 146 15.45 13.51 4.99
CA GLU A 146 15.07 13.67 3.59
C GLU A 146 15.95 12.79 2.70
N VAL A 147 15.35 11.92 1.89
CA VAL A 147 16.05 11.04 0.95
C VAL A 147 15.67 11.41 -0.48
N PHE A 148 16.67 11.72 -1.30
CA PHE A 148 16.50 12.01 -2.72
C PHE A 148 16.60 10.74 -3.57
N ASP A 149 15.83 10.70 -4.66
CA ASP A 149 15.94 9.63 -5.65
C ASP A 149 17.31 9.70 -6.34
N LYS A 150 17.88 8.53 -6.67
CA LYS A 150 19.23 8.43 -7.26
C LYS A 150 19.22 8.49 -8.79
N LYS A 151 18.08 8.24 -9.41
CA LYS A 151 17.91 8.00 -10.85
C LYS A 151 17.03 9.05 -11.53
N ARG A 152 16.08 9.65 -10.79
CA ARG A 152 15.05 10.54 -11.36
C ARG A 152 15.28 12.00 -10.96
N SER A 153 14.98 12.88 -11.90
CA SER A 153 15.08 14.33 -11.73
C SER A 153 13.74 14.94 -11.34
N SER A 154 13.73 16.18 -10.88
CA SER A 154 12.50 16.92 -10.58
C SER A 154 11.57 17.07 -11.80
N MET A 155 12.08 16.91 -13.03
CA MET A 155 11.28 16.81 -14.24
C MET A 155 10.36 15.59 -14.24
N HIS A 156 10.80 14.45 -13.71
CA HIS A 156 9.99 13.23 -13.65
C HIS A 156 8.75 13.46 -12.77
N MET A 157 8.91 14.03 -11.58
CA MET A 157 7.80 14.43 -10.70
C MET A 157 6.80 15.37 -11.39
N ILE A 158 7.31 16.41 -12.08
CA ILE A 158 6.44 17.38 -12.77
C ILE A 158 5.74 16.77 -13.99
N TRP A 159 6.40 15.87 -14.72
CA TRP A 159 5.77 15.15 -15.83
C TRP A 159 4.65 14.22 -15.33
N GLY A 160 4.82 13.61 -14.15
CA GLY A 160 3.73 12.89 -13.47
C GLY A 160 2.55 13.80 -13.15
N GLN A 161 2.80 15.02 -12.70
CA GLN A 161 1.75 16.02 -12.49
C GLN A 161 1.06 16.42 -13.80
N VAL A 162 1.78 16.54 -14.92
CA VAL A 162 1.18 16.78 -16.26
C VAL A 162 0.17 15.68 -16.59
N ILE A 163 0.56 14.40 -16.45
CA ILE A 163 -0.33 13.26 -16.71
C ILE A 163 -1.53 13.24 -15.76
N ALA A 164 -1.30 13.53 -14.48
CA ALA A 164 -2.38 13.58 -13.50
C ALA A 164 -3.40 14.69 -13.83
N HIS A 165 -2.92 15.87 -14.24
CA HIS A 165 -3.81 16.98 -14.61
C HIS A 165 -4.55 16.72 -15.92
N ASP A 166 -3.94 15.96 -16.83
CA ASP A 166 -4.57 15.53 -18.08
C ASP A 166 -5.72 14.55 -17.86
N THR A 167 -5.58 13.67 -16.87
CA THR A 167 -6.47 12.50 -16.72
C THR A 167 -7.42 12.59 -15.52
N ILE A 168 -7.07 13.31 -14.45
CA ILE A 168 -7.79 13.26 -13.17
C ILE A 168 -8.11 14.67 -12.66
N LYS A 169 -9.38 14.99 -12.41
CA LYS A 169 -9.83 16.13 -11.57
C LYS A 169 -11.18 15.79 -10.94
N THR A 170 -11.18 15.62 -9.62
CA THR A 170 -12.40 15.34 -8.85
C THR A 170 -12.95 16.66 -8.33
N LEU A 171 -14.13 17.07 -8.80
CA LEU A 171 -14.75 18.34 -8.41
C LEU A 171 -15.23 18.29 -6.95
N GLN A 172 -15.29 19.45 -6.28
CA GLN A 172 -15.97 19.59 -4.99
C GLN A 172 -17.42 20.06 -5.21
N TYR A 173 -18.32 19.71 -4.29
CA TYR A 173 -19.75 19.99 -4.43
C TYR A 173 -20.02 21.49 -4.60
N PHE A 174 -20.69 21.85 -5.71
CA PHE A 174 -21.08 23.21 -6.14
C PHE A 174 -19.97 24.22 -6.47
N GLY A 175 -18.69 23.88 -6.42
CA GLY A 175 -17.63 24.90 -6.61
C GLY A 175 -17.73 26.05 -5.61
N LEU A 176 -18.50 25.86 -4.55
CA LEU A 176 -18.63 26.76 -3.42
C LEU A 176 -17.52 26.38 -2.45
N GLY A 177 -16.75 27.35 -2.01
CA GLY A 177 -15.63 27.17 -1.09
C GLY A 177 -16.18 26.88 0.27
N LEU A 178 -16.67 25.66 0.44
CA LEU A 178 -17.38 25.21 1.61
C LEU A 178 -16.40 25.24 2.78
N ASP A 179 -16.63 26.16 3.70
CA ASP A 179 -15.87 26.18 4.95
C ASP A 179 -16.36 25.03 5.83
N CYS A 180 -15.60 23.93 5.82
CA CYS A 180 -15.85 22.77 6.67
C CYS A 180 -15.31 22.94 8.10
N CYS A 181 -14.77 24.12 8.38
CA CYS A 181 -14.18 24.52 9.64
C CYS A 181 -14.80 25.80 10.21
N PRO A 182 -16.15 25.97 10.19
CA PRO A 182 -16.74 27.23 10.58
C PRO A 182 -16.48 27.50 12.07
N PRO A 183 -16.06 28.72 12.46
CA PRO A 183 -15.82 29.06 13.86
C PRO A 183 -17.10 28.99 14.71
N THR A 184 -18.28 29.17 14.10
CA THR A 184 -19.60 28.98 14.70
C THR A 184 -20.62 28.51 13.66
N GLY A 185 -21.52 27.59 14.03
CA GLY A 185 -22.62 27.13 13.17
C GLY A 185 -22.58 25.64 12.82
N PRO A 186 -23.64 25.13 12.16
CA PRO A 186 -23.71 23.73 11.74
C PRO A 186 -22.75 23.45 10.58
N ILE A 187 -22.01 22.35 10.67
CA ILE A 187 -21.14 21.86 9.60
C ILE A 187 -22.02 21.28 8.49
N HIS A 188 -21.68 21.58 7.24
CA HIS A 188 -22.45 21.13 6.09
C HIS A 188 -22.27 19.60 5.84
N PRO A 189 -23.31 18.85 5.40
CA PRO A 189 -23.23 17.38 5.21
C PRO A 189 -22.21 16.89 4.17
N GLU A 190 -21.76 17.78 3.28
CA GLU A 190 -20.71 17.52 2.29
C GLU A 190 -19.29 17.80 2.83
N CYS A 191 -19.14 18.04 4.13
CA CYS A 191 -17.85 18.08 4.80
C CYS A 191 -17.44 16.69 5.28
N ILE A 192 -16.16 16.34 5.16
CA ILE A 192 -15.64 15.10 5.72
C ILE A 192 -15.51 15.28 7.24
N ILE A 193 -16.33 14.56 8.00
CA ILE A 193 -16.41 14.68 9.45
C ILE A 193 -15.34 13.79 10.09
N ASP A 194 -14.21 14.39 10.49
CA ASP A 194 -13.50 13.98 11.72
C ASP A 194 -12.66 15.15 12.29
N ILE A 195 -13.38 16.12 12.86
CA ILE A 195 -12.87 17.45 13.26
C ILE A 195 -12.35 17.39 14.71
N ASN A 196 -11.26 16.65 14.93
CA ASN A 196 -10.38 16.85 16.07
C ASN A 196 -8.95 16.62 15.62
N VAL A 197 -8.38 17.64 14.97
CA VAL A 197 -6.98 17.59 14.54
C VAL A 197 -6.09 17.54 15.78
N PRO A 198 -5.13 16.59 15.87
CA PRO A 198 -4.17 16.56 16.97
C PRO A 198 -3.46 17.90 17.09
N GLN A 199 -3.39 18.44 18.32
CA GLN A 199 -2.74 19.70 18.56
C GLN A 199 -1.22 19.55 18.48
N ASP A 200 -0.67 19.90 17.32
CA ASP A 200 0.78 19.97 17.07
C ASP A 200 1.28 21.41 17.15
N ARG A 201 2.60 21.59 17.03
CA ARG A 201 3.24 22.91 17.16
C ARG A 201 2.61 23.97 16.24
N LEU A 202 2.24 23.61 15.02
CA LEU A 202 1.72 24.56 14.03
C LEU A 202 0.23 24.78 14.20
N THR A 203 -0.57 23.73 14.41
CA THR A 203 -2.01 23.90 14.65
C THR A 203 -2.26 24.69 15.93
N MET A 204 -1.46 24.47 16.98
CA MET A 204 -1.50 25.30 18.19
C MET A 204 -1.08 26.76 17.94
N ALA A 205 -0.08 26.99 17.08
CA ALA A 205 0.39 28.34 16.77
C ALA A 205 -0.66 29.19 16.04
N TYR A 206 -1.53 28.55 15.24
CA TYR A 206 -2.61 29.21 14.50
C TYR A 206 -4.00 28.98 15.12
N ASN A 207 -4.08 28.36 16.30
CA ASN A 207 -5.33 28.02 16.99
C ASN A 207 -6.32 27.26 16.09
N GLN A 208 -5.80 26.36 15.25
CA GLN A 208 -6.57 25.61 14.29
C GLN A 208 -6.98 24.25 14.87
N THR A 209 -8.28 23.97 14.86
CA THR A 209 -8.87 22.76 15.46
C THR A 209 -9.30 21.73 14.40
N CYS A 210 -9.29 22.10 13.12
CA CYS A 210 -9.73 21.25 12.02
C CYS A 210 -9.03 21.59 10.69
N LEU A 211 -9.04 20.64 9.76
CA LEU A 211 -8.64 20.85 8.36
C LEU A 211 -9.91 20.89 7.51
N SER A 212 -10.11 21.94 6.73
CA SER A 212 -11.30 22.08 5.89
C SER A 212 -11.18 21.16 4.68
N ILE A 213 -12.01 20.10 4.63
CA ILE A 213 -12.08 19.18 3.48
C ILE A 213 -13.54 18.93 3.10
N ALA A 214 -13.91 19.39 1.91
CA ALA A 214 -15.19 19.09 1.28
C ALA A 214 -15.11 17.81 0.45
N ARG A 215 -16.22 17.07 0.40
CA ARG A 215 -16.37 15.83 -0.37
C ARG A 215 -16.36 16.06 -1.88
N SER A 216 -15.88 15.07 -2.61
CA SER A 216 -15.87 15.06 -4.07
C SER A 216 -17.29 14.90 -4.61
N THR A 217 -17.68 15.69 -5.60
CA THR A 217 -18.99 15.65 -6.25
C THR A 217 -19.35 14.23 -6.72
N GLY A 218 -20.55 13.79 -6.32
CA GLY A 218 -21.10 12.52 -6.76
C GLY A 218 -21.43 12.53 -8.26
N CYS A 219 -21.10 11.46 -8.96
CA CYS A 219 -21.53 11.25 -10.34
C CYS A 219 -23.02 10.92 -10.37
N ASN A 220 -23.76 11.52 -11.30
CA ASN A 220 -25.17 11.20 -11.47
C ASN A 220 -25.33 9.92 -12.29
N THR A 221 -25.43 8.78 -11.61
CA THR A 221 -25.64 7.47 -12.25
C THR A 221 -27.11 7.19 -12.56
N CYS A 222 -28.03 8.06 -12.12
CA CYS A 222 -29.49 7.86 -12.18
C CYS A 222 -29.95 6.50 -11.63
N ARG A 223 -29.19 5.92 -10.69
CA ARG A 223 -29.44 4.62 -10.05
C ARG A 223 -29.25 4.76 -8.54
N LEU A 224 -30.07 4.06 -7.77
CA LEU A 224 -29.85 3.91 -6.33
C LEU A 224 -28.62 3.02 -6.12
N GLY A 225 -27.72 3.42 -5.22
CA GLY A 225 -26.49 2.68 -4.92
C GLY A 225 -25.47 3.54 -4.19
N ALA A 226 -24.27 2.99 -4.00
CA ALA A 226 -23.15 3.71 -3.40
C ALA A 226 -22.72 4.93 -4.23
N ARG A 227 -22.23 5.97 -3.56
CA ARG A 227 -21.73 7.20 -4.17
C ARG A 227 -20.56 6.88 -5.08
N GLU A 228 -20.68 7.26 -6.36
CA GLU A 228 -19.56 7.28 -7.29
C GLU A 228 -19.07 8.69 -7.49
N GLN A 229 -17.79 8.86 -7.81
CA GLN A 229 -17.19 10.17 -8.06
C GLN A 229 -17.09 10.46 -9.56
N MET A 230 -17.24 11.73 -9.90
CA MET A 230 -17.13 12.21 -11.27
C MET A 230 -15.71 12.69 -11.56
N ASN A 231 -15.20 12.36 -12.75
CA ASN A 231 -13.97 12.93 -13.29
C ASN A 231 -14.30 14.09 -14.23
N ALA A 232 -13.72 15.27 -14.01
CA ALA A 232 -13.98 16.43 -14.85
C ALA A 232 -13.28 16.37 -16.24
N PRO A 233 -11.96 16.13 -16.36
CA PRO A 233 -11.30 16.03 -17.66
C PRO A 233 -11.65 14.75 -18.39
N THR A 234 -11.24 14.69 -19.66
CA THR A 234 -11.18 13.44 -20.43
C THR A 234 -10.27 12.44 -19.73
N ALA A 235 -10.57 11.15 -19.85
CA ALA A 235 -9.73 10.11 -19.25
C ALA A 235 -8.47 9.81 -20.10
N TYR A 236 -8.51 10.15 -21.38
CA TYR A 236 -7.47 9.86 -22.36
C TYR A 236 -6.23 10.74 -22.16
N LEU A 237 -5.08 10.24 -22.61
CA LEU A 237 -3.83 11.02 -22.65
C LEU A 237 -3.83 11.95 -23.87
N ASP A 238 -4.72 12.94 -23.87
CA ASP A 238 -4.99 13.82 -25.01
C ASP A 238 -4.67 15.30 -24.75
N LEU A 239 -3.87 15.58 -23.71
CA LEU A 239 -3.42 16.92 -23.33
C LEU A 239 -4.57 17.90 -23.06
N SER A 240 -5.65 17.43 -22.45
CA SER A 240 -6.77 18.24 -21.96
C SER A 240 -6.33 19.38 -21.04
N LEU A 241 -5.20 19.24 -20.31
CA LEU A 241 -4.62 20.35 -19.55
C LEU A 241 -4.17 21.54 -20.42
N VAL A 242 -3.86 21.29 -21.69
CA VAL A 242 -3.45 22.31 -22.69
C VAL A 242 -4.65 22.75 -23.52
N TYR A 243 -5.42 21.78 -24.04
CA TYR A 243 -6.51 22.04 -24.99
C TYR A 243 -7.84 22.37 -24.33
N GLY A 244 -8.00 22.11 -23.03
CA GLY A 244 -9.27 22.15 -22.33
C GLY A 244 -10.14 20.93 -22.66
N PHE A 245 -11.09 20.65 -21.76
CA PHE A 245 -12.10 19.59 -21.92
C PHE A 245 -13.52 20.14 -22.14
N TYR A 246 -13.67 21.47 -22.18
CA TYR A 246 -14.90 22.18 -22.53
C TYR A 246 -14.66 23.08 -23.74
N LYS A 247 -15.54 23.02 -24.73
CA LYS A 247 -15.31 23.66 -26.04
C LYS A 247 -15.16 25.19 -25.97
N PRO A 248 -16.04 25.94 -25.26
CA PRO A 248 -15.86 27.38 -25.08
C PRO A 248 -14.51 27.76 -24.46
N ASP A 249 -14.04 27.00 -23.46
CA ASP A 249 -12.75 27.26 -22.82
C ASP A 249 -11.60 27.00 -23.79
N SER A 250 -11.66 25.87 -24.51
CA SER A 250 -10.72 25.54 -25.58
C SER A 250 -10.62 26.63 -26.65
N ASP A 251 -11.77 27.10 -27.13
CA ASP A 251 -11.87 28.16 -28.13
C ASP A 251 -11.29 29.48 -27.60
N SER A 252 -11.47 29.78 -26.32
CA SER A 252 -10.95 30.99 -25.68
C SER A 252 -9.42 31.04 -25.56
N LEU A 253 -8.74 29.89 -25.66
CA LEU A 253 -7.27 29.78 -25.65
C LEU A 253 -6.66 30.01 -27.05
N ARG A 254 -7.48 29.93 -28.11
CA ARG A 254 -7.03 29.99 -29.51
C ARG A 254 -6.96 31.42 -30.02
N THR A 255 -6.06 31.67 -30.96
CA THR A 255 -6.01 32.93 -31.73
C THR A 255 -6.98 32.95 -32.92
N PHE A 256 -7.48 31.77 -33.32
CA PHE A 256 -8.16 31.53 -34.60
C PHE A 256 -7.39 32.03 -35.83
N LYS A 257 -6.06 32.08 -35.72
CA LYS A 257 -5.15 32.44 -36.80
C LYS A 257 -3.99 31.45 -36.89
N GLY A 258 -3.89 30.77 -38.04
CA GLY A 258 -2.81 29.83 -38.34
C GLY A 258 -2.79 28.58 -37.43
N GLY A 259 -3.93 28.24 -36.83
CA GLY A 259 -4.12 27.13 -35.92
C GLY A 259 -3.54 27.34 -34.52
N LYS A 260 -3.12 28.57 -34.16
CA LYS A 260 -2.27 28.80 -32.98
C LYS A 260 -3.03 29.11 -31.69
N PHE A 261 -2.42 28.76 -30.57
CA PHE A 261 -2.75 29.25 -29.24
C PHE A 261 -2.29 30.69 -29.01
N GLN A 262 -3.04 31.40 -28.16
CA GLN A 262 -2.66 32.72 -27.66
C GLN A 262 -1.41 32.62 -26.78
N THR A 263 -0.59 33.67 -26.82
CA THR A 263 0.62 33.81 -25.98
C THR A 263 0.83 35.27 -25.63
N ASN A 264 1.48 35.55 -24.51
CA ASN A 264 1.88 36.89 -24.10
C ASN A 264 3.41 37.01 -23.95
N GLN A 265 3.90 38.19 -23.58
CA GLN A 265 5.32 38.47 -23.34
C GLN A 265 5.58 38.73 -21.86
N SER A 266 6.65 38.14 -21.34
CA SER A 266 7.15 38.40 -20.00
C SER A 266 7.78 39.79 -19.89
N LEU A 267 8.10 40.24 -18.68
CA LEU A 267 8.80 41.51 -18.44
C LEU A 267 10.17 41.57 -19.12
N ALA A 268 10.78 40.41 -19.34
CA ALA A 268 12.05 40.24 -20.07
C ALA A 268 11.87 40.01 -21.58
N GLY A 269 10.64 40.15 -22.12
CA GLY A 269 10.34 39.97 -23.54
C GLY A 269 10.41 38.52 -24.01
N THR A 270 10.14 37.56 -23.13
CA THR A 270 10.11 36.14 -23.49
C THR A 270 8.68 35.62 -23.54
N THR A 271 8.37 34.69 -24.45
CA THR A 271 7.04 34.11 -24.57
C THR A 271 6.59 33.43 -23.28
N ILE A 272 5.37 33.75 -22.86
CA ILE A 272 4.62 33.18 -21.73
C ILE A 272 3.16 32.91 -22.14
N LEU A 273 2.41 32.25 -21.28
CA LEU A 273 0.98 32.00 -21.49
C LEU A 273 0.18 33.32 -21.42
N PRO A 274 -1.04 33.36 -21.99
CA PRO A 274 -1.93 34.51 -21.88
C PRO A 274 -2.30 34.77 -20.41
N GLU A 275 -2.41 36.05 -20.05
CA GLU A 275 -2.82 36.50 -18.72
C GLU A 275 -4.28 36.14 -18.44
N ALA A 276 -4.58 35.65 -17.23
CA ALA A 276 -5.94 35.39 -16.78
C ALA A 276 -6.58 36.68 -16.23
N VAL A 277 -7.77 37.03 -16.75
CA VAL A 277 -8.55 38.20 -16.32
C VAL A 277 -9.61 37.74 -15.30
N LEU A 278 -9.32 37.92 -14.01
CA LEU A 278 -10.29 37.65 -12.94
C LEU A 278 -11.34 38.79 -12.87
N PRO A 279 -12.65 38.50 -12.69
CA PRO A 279 -13.25 37.21 -12.38
C PRO A 279 -13.73 36.39 -13.61
N GLN A 280 -13.55 36.90 -14.83
CA GLN A 280 -14.06 36.25 -16.06
C GLN A 280 -13.41 34.89 -16.34
N ASP A 281 -12.16 34.71 -15.92
CA ASP A 281 -11.40 33.46 -16.03
C ASP A 281 -11.33 32.68 -14.68
N GLN A 282 -12.19 32.99 -13.69
CA GLN A 282 -12.32 32.12 -12.50
C GLN A 282 -12.99 30.81 -12.90
N ASP A 283 -12.31 29.71 -12.61
CA ASP A 283 -12.91 28.39 -12.70
C ASP A 283 -14.04 28.32 -11.65
N ILE A 284 -15.30 28.19 -12.10
CA ILE A 284 -16.47 28.06 -11.21
C ILE A 284 -16.28 26.86 -10.26
N PHE A 285 -15.45 25.88 -10.63
CA PHE A 285 -15.20 24.66 -9.89
C PHE A 285 -13.88 24.66 -9.09
N ASP A 286 -13.07 25.73 -9.16
CA ASP A 286 -11.85 25.90 -8.37
C ASP A 286 -11.67 27.37 -7.96
N LEU A 287 -11.96 27.65 -6.69
CA LEU A 287 -11.97 29.00 -6.11
C LEU A 287 -10.59 29.51 -5.69
N THR A 288 -9.52 28.77 -5.99
CA THR A 288 -8.17 29.16 -5.59
C THR A 288 -7.78 30.47 -6.28
N ALA A 289 -7.58 31.55 -5.52
CA ALA A 289 -7.21 32.84 -6.08
C ALA A 289 -5.70 32.93 -6.36
N CYS A 290 -5.32 33.68 -7.40
CA CYS A 290 -3.93 34.04 -7.65
C CYS A 290 -3.31 34.78 -6.47
N ALA A 291 -2.06 34.43 -6.15
CA ALA A 291 -1.30 34.99 -5.05
C ALA A 291 -0.05 35.75 -5.55
N PRO A 292 -0.20 36.95 -6.17
CA PRO A 292 0.96 37.72 -6.58
C PRO A 292 1.76 38.22 -5.37
N PRO A 293 3.08 38.42 -5.53
CA PRO A 293 3.92 38.88 -4.43
C PRO A 293 3.56 40.32 -4.03
N THR A 294 3.73 40.63 -2.73
CA THR A 294 3.24 41.88 -2.14
C THR A 294 3.87 43.15 -2.70
N ASP A 295 5.07 43.05 -3.25
CA ASP A 295 5.81 44.13 -3.91
C ASP A 295 5.42 44.30 -5.40
N ARG A 296 4.81 43.28 -6.02
CA ARG A 296 4.35 43.30 -7.41
C ARG A 296 2.89 42.79 -7.54
N PRO A 297 1.91 43.50 -6.95
CA PRO A 297 0.53 43.04 -6.87
C PRO A 297 -0.23 43.05 -8.21
N TRP A 298 0.32 43.70 -9.26
CA TRP A 298 -0.26 43.73 -10.60
C TRP A 298 0.03 42.47 -11.42
N LEU A 299 0.88 41.57 -10.92
CA LEU A 299 1.12 40.28 -11.59
C LEU A 299 -0.10 39.37 -11.42
N SER A 300 -0.40 38.61 -12.46
CA SER A 300 -1.55 37.71 -12.54
C SER A 300 -1.10 36.28 -12.84
N CYS A 301 -2.01 35.32 -12.67
CA CYS A 301 -1.82 33.98 -13.20
C CYS A 301 -2.09 33.93 -14.70
N PHE A 302 -1.90 32.75 -15.27
CA PHE A 302 -2.10 32.51 -16.69
C PHE A 302 -3.37 31.73 -16.98
N LYS A 303 -3.95 31.95 -18.16
CA LYS A 303 -5.08 31.17 -18.65
C LYS A 303 -4.58 29.83 -19.20
N THR A 304 -5.19 28.72 -18.76
CA THR A 304 -4.79 27.36 -19.12
C THR A 304 -6.01 26.48 -19.42
N GLY A 305 -5.82 25.36 -20.14
CA GLY A 305 -6.90 24.38 -20.40
C GLY A 305 -7.38 23.65 -19.14
N ASP A 306 -6.56 23.65 -18.09
CA ASP A 306 -6.85 23.07 -16.78
C ASP A 306 -7.39 24.10 -15.76
N GLY A 307 -7.84 25.26 -16.25
CA GLY A 307 -8.31 26.36 -15.41
C GLY A 307 -7.22 26.92 -14.50
N ILE A 308 -7.58 27.23 -13.24
CA ILE A 308 -6.62 27.80 -12.28
C ILE A 308 -5.64 26.77 -11.73
N ARG A 309 -5.99 25.47 -11.78
CA ARG A 309 -5.11 24.36 -11.37
C ARG A 309 -3.84 24.28 -12.22
N GLY A 310 -3.88 24.71 -13.48
CA GLY A 310 -2.67 24.89 -14.31
C GLY A 310 -1.70 25.97 -13.79
N ASN A 311 -2.08 26.73 -12.76
CA ASN A 311 -1.26 27.70 -12.03
C ASN A 311 -0.96 27.26 -10.60
N GLN A 312 -1.20 26.00 -10.24
CA GLN A 312 -0.97 25.52 -8.87
C GLN A 312 0.46 25.84 -8.37
N GLN A 313 1.44 25.72 -9.26
CA GLN A 313 2.83 26.10 -9.01
C GLN A 313 3.56 26.41 -10.35
N THR A 314 4.69 27.12 -10.28
CA THR A 314 5.38 27.67 -11.46
C THR A 314 5.91 26.61 -12.44
N LEU A 315 6.38 25.47 -11.96
CA LEU A 315 6.96 24.38 -12.74
C LEU A 315 5.91 23.72 -13.67
N ILE A 316 4.70 23.38 -13.17
CA ILE A 316 3.63 22.78 -14.00
C ILE A 316 3.18 23.77 -15.08
N ASN A 317 3.02 25.04 -14.71
CA ASN A 317 2.68 26.10 -15.67
C ASN A 317 3.76 26.27 -16.75
N THR A 318 5.04 26.16 -16.34
CA THR A 318 6.17 26.18 -17.28
C THR A 318 6.09 25.02 -18.27
N MET A 319 5.68 23.82 -17.84
CA MET A 319 5.49 22.68 -18.74
C MET A 319 4.28 22.87 -19.66
N THR A 320 3.17 23.40 -19.17
CA THR A 320 2.03 23.79 -20.01
C THR A 320 2.44 24.78 -21.10
N LEU A 321 3.27 25.78 -20.75
CA LEU A 321 3.84 26.73 -21.72
C LEU A 321 4.71 26.04 -22.78
N VAL A 322 5.55 25.08 -22.40
CA VAL A 322 6.38 24.32 -23.36
C VAL A 322 5.51 23.58 -24.37
N LEU A 323 4.43 22.95 -23.92
CA LEU A 323 3.48 22.23 -24.79
C LEU A 323 2.72 23.18 -25.73
N VAL A 324 2.30 24.35 -25.24
CA VAL A 324 1.68 25.41 -26.07
C VAL A 324 2.65 25.91 -27.15
N ILE A 325 3.92 26.14 -26.79
CA ILE A 325 4.95 26.55 -27.76
C ILE A 325 5.16 25.46 -28.81
N ARG A 326 5.22 24.18 -28.39
CA ARG A 326 5.39 23.04 -29.29
C ARG A 326 4.23 22.91 -30.28
N HIS A 327 3.00 23.08 -29.82
CA HIS A 327 1.82 23.13 -30.69
C HIS A 327 1.95 24.22 -31.76
N ASN A 328 2.28 25.46 -31.35
CA ASN A 328 2.43 26.57 -32.29
C ASN A 328 3.56 26.35 -33.31
N GLN A 329 4.64 25.67 -32.93
CA GLN A 329 5.70 25.26 -33.85
C GLN A 329 5.22 24.23 -34.88
N HIS A 330 4.41 23.26 -34.46
CA HIS A 330 3.77 22.30 -35.37
C HIS A 330 2.86 23.01 -36.37
N CYS A 331 2.02 23.94 -35.91
CA CYS A 331 1.19 24.78 -36.79
C CYS A 331 2.03 25.54 -37.85
N ASP A 332 3.15 26.14 -37.45
CA ASP A 332 4.06 26.84 -38.38
C ASP A 332 4.72 25.91 -39.39
N GLY A 333 5.12 24.70 -38.97
CA GLY A 333 5.66 23.69 -39.86
C GLY A 333 4.63 23.19 -40.88
N LEU A 334 3.42 22.86 -40.40
CA LEU A 334 2.32 22.37 -41.22
C LEU A 334 1.83 23.42 -42.22
N ALA A 335 1.75 24.69 -41.83
CA ALA A 335 1.34 25.77 -42.73
C ALA A 335 2.33 26.00 -43.89
N LYS A 336 3.63 25.74 -43.68
CA LYS A 336 4.64 25.83 -44.74
C LYS A 336 4.48 24.74 -45.79
N VAL A 337 4.16 23.53 -45.36
CA VAL A 337 4.02 22.35 -46.25
C VAL A 337 2.63 22.29 -46.87
N ASN A 338 1.60 22.73 -46.13
CA ASN A 338 0.20 22.75 -46.57
C ASN A 338 -0.39 24.18 -46.51
N PRO A 339 0.00 25.10 -47.41
CA PRO A 339 -0.49 26.47 -47.40
C PRO A 339 -2.01 26.61 -47.62
N HIS A 340 -2.64 25.55 -48.13
CA HIS A 340 -4.08 25.48 -48.42
C HIS A 340 -4.92 25.06 -47.20
N TRP A 341 -4.29 24.62 -46.09
CA TRP A 341 -5.01 24.20 -44.89
C TRP A 341 -5.63 25.39 -44.16
N SER A 342 -6.86 25.18 -43.68
CA SER A 342 -7.57 26.15 -42.86
C SER A 342 -6.96 26.25 -41.45
N ASP A 343 -7.30 27.33 -40.71
CA ASP A 343 -6.96 27.47 -39.29
C ASP A 343 -7.31 26.23 -38.47
N ASP A 344 -8.54 25.73 -38.64
CA ASP A 344 -9.05 24.59 -37.88
C ASP A 344 -8.33 23.29 -38.25
N THR A 345 -8.01 23.09 -39.52
CA THR A 345 -7.21 21.95 -39.97
C THR A 345 -5.81 21.97 -39.37
N LEU A 346 -5.14 23.14 -39.37
CA LEU A 346 -3.82 23.31 -38.77
C LEU A 346 -3.85 22.99 -37.27
N TYR A 347 -4.82 23.56 -36.53
CA TYR A 347 -5.00 23.32 -35.10
C TYR A 347 -5.21 21.83 -34.78
N ARG A 348 -6.10 21.15 -35.51
CA ARG A 348 -6.42 19.73 -35.25
C ARG A 348 -5.29 18.78 -35.60
N GLU A 349 -4.56 19.01 -36.69
CA GLU A 349 -3.40 18.19 -37.05
C GLU A 349 -2.22 18.44 -36.10
N ALA A 350 -1.95 19.71 -35.74
CA ALA A 350 -0.92 20.02 -34.74
C ALA A 350 -1.25 19.42 -33.38
N ARG A 351 -2.53 19.45 -32.97
CA ARG A 351 -3.02 18.77 -31.76
C ARG A 351 -2.74 17.27 -31.81
N ARG A 352 -3.16 16.61 -32.89
CA ARG A 352 -2.99 15.17 -33.08
C ARG A 352 -1.51 14.74 -33.08
N ILE A 353 -0.61 15.53 -33.67
CA ILE A 353 0.83 15.26 -33.63
C ILE A 353 1.37 15.41 -32.22
N LEU A 354 1.02 16.48 -31.50
CA LEU A 354 1.50 16.70 -30.14
C LEU A 354 0.98 15.64 -29.16
N GLU A 355 -0.28 15.20 -29.31
CA GLU A 355 -0.83 14.06 -28.56
C GLU A 355 -0.02 12.78 -28.81
N ALA A 356 0.40 12.52 -30.05
CA ALA A 356 1.24 11.36 -30.37
C ALA A 356 2.65 11.48 -29.76
N GLU A 357 3.29 12.66 -29.82
CA GLU A 357 4.57 12.91 -29.14
C GLU A 357 4.45 12.67 -27.63
N TYR A 358 3.37 13.16 -27.02
CA TYR A 358 3.09 13.01 -25.60
C TYR A 358 2.85 11.54 -25.21
N ASN A 359 2.03 10.80 -25.96
CA ASN A 359 1.80 9.38 -25.71
C ASN A 359 3.08 8.55 -25.86
N TYR A 360 3.91 8.84 -26.87
CA TYR A 360 5.19 8.17 -27.03
C TYR A 360 6.09 8.37 -25.80
N ILE A 361 6.25 9.63 -25.33
CA ILE A 361 7.02 9.93 -24.12
C ILE A 361 6.45 9.19 -22.91
N ASN A 362 5.12 9.17 -22.76
CA ASN A 362 4.46 8.53 -21.62
C ASN A 362 4.71 7.01 -21.58
N PHE A 363 4.59 6.32 -22.71
CA PHE A 363 4.71 4.85 -22.76
C PHE A 363 6.16 4.36 -22.88
N GLU A 364 7.04 5.08 -23.58
CA GLU A 364 8.43 4.64 -23.80
C GLU A 364 9.41 5.19 -22.76
N GLU A 365 9.24 6.44 -22.31
CA GLU A 365 10.22 7.11 -21.44
C GLU A 365 9.77 7.14 -19.98
N TYR A 366 8.50 7.48 -19.74
CA TYR A 366 8.00 7.75 -18.39
C TYR A 366 7.54 6.49 -17.66
N LEU A 367 6.55 5.77 -18.20
CA LEU A 367 5.91 4.62 -17.55
C LEU A 367 6.88 3.48 -17.17
N PRO A 368 7.87 3.09 -18.00
CA PRO A 368 8.84 2.07 -17.62
C PRO A 368 9.68 2.46 -16.40
N SER A 369 9.87 3.76 -16.17
CA SER A 369 10.55 4.26 -14.99
C SER A 369 9.67 4.21 -13.73
N ILE A 370 8.35 4.07 -13.88
CA ILE A 370 7.40 3.91 -12.78
C ILE A 370 7.19 2.45 -12.45
N ILE A 371 6.81 1.60 -13.40
CA ILE A 371 6.38 0.21 -13.11
C ILE A 371 7.43 -0.85 -13.44
N ASN A 372 8.59 -0.46 -14.00
CA ASN A 372 9.64 -1.33 -14.55
C ASN A 372 9.30 -2.02 -15.89
N ARG A 373 10.34 -2.51 -16.59
CA ARG A 373 10.20 -3.14 -17.92
C ARG A 373 9.51 -4.51 -17.89
N ASP A 374 9.56 -5.23 -16.77
CA ASP A 374 8.92 -6.55 -16.67
C ASP A 374 7.41 -6.41 -16.65
N LEU A 375 6.88 -5.44 -15.89
CA LEU A 375 5.45 -5.13 -15.88
C LEU A 375 5.00 -4.46 -17.18
N MET A 376 5.85 -3.65 -17.83
CA MET A 376 5.58 -3.17 -19.19
C MET A 376 5.33 -4.31 -20.16
N ASN A 377 6.14 -5.39 -20.09
CA ASN A 377 5.95 -6.58 -20.93
C ASN A 377 4.69 -7.36 -20.54
N PHE A 378 4.43 -7.54 -19.23
CA PHE A 378 3.29 -8.28 -18.72
C PHE A 378 1.95 -7.70 -19.18
N PHE A 379 1.81 -6.38 -19.13
CA PHE A 379 0.62 -5.66 -19.55
C PHE A 379 0.61 -5.28 -21.05
N ASP A 380 1.63 -5.68 -21.83
CA ASP A 380 1.76 -5.30 -23.24
C ASP A 380 1.73 -3.77 -23.50
N LEU A 381 2.45 -3.02 -22.66
CA LEU A 381 2.46 -1.56 -22.66
C LEU A 381 3.59 -0.95 -23.48
N ASN A 382 4.57 -1.74 -23.92
CA ASN A 382 5.67 -1.21 -24.73
C ASN A 382 5.16 -0.64 -26.06
N VAL A 383 5.82 0.41 -26.54
CA VAL A 383 5.58 0.95 -27.89
C VAL A 383 5.97 -0.11 -28.93
N SER A 384 5.15 -0.25 -29.96
CA SER A 384 5.29 -1.29 -30.98
C SER A 384 6.57 -1.07 -31.80
N PRO A 385 7.32 -2.13 -32.15
CA PRO A 385 8.47 -2.00 -33.04
C PRO A 385 8.08 -1.42 -34.40
N PHE A 386 9.03 -0.76 -35.07
CA PHE A 386 8.80 -0.18 -36.39
C PHE A 386 8.13 -1.16 -37.37
N GLY A 387 7.01 -0.75 -37.96
CA GLY A 387 6.21 -1.56 -38.89
C GLY A 387 5.20 -2.50 -38.24
N GLN A 388 5.11 -2.53 -36.90
CA GLN A 388 4.05 -3.19 -36.15
C GLN A 388 3.10 -2.15 -35.57
N PHE A 389 1.88 -2.59 -35.25
CA PHE A 389 0.83 -1.75 -34.72
C PHE A 389 0.08 -2.51 -33.62
N SER A 390 -0.42 -1.77 -32.64
CA SER A 390 -1.38 -2.29 -31.68
C SER A 390 -2.81 -2.25 -32.27
N GLU A 391 -3.76 -2.85 -31.58
CA GLU A 391 -5.17 -2.89 -32.01
C GLU A 391 -6.09 -2.29 -30.94
N TYR A 392 -7.03 -1.45 -31.37
CA TYR A 392 -8.07 -0.90 -30.52
C TYR A 392 -9.07 -1.99 -30.09
N ASN A 393 -9.43 -2.03 -28.80
CA ASN A 393 -10.46 -2.92 -28.29
C ASN A 393 -11.74 -2.14 -27.90
N PRO A 394 -12.83 -2.25 -28.68
CA PRO A 394 -14.08 -1.52 -28.41
C PRO A 394 -14.85 -2.00 -27.17
N TYR A 395 -14.47 -3.13 -26.58
CA TYR A 395 -15.05 -3.62 -25.32
C TYR A 395 -14.31 -3.11 -24.08
N MET A 396 -13.21 -2.39 -24.28
CA MET A 396 -12.44 -1.81 -23.18
C MET A 396 -12.92 -0.38 -22.92
N SER A 397 -13.23 -0.10 -21.67
CA SER A 397 -13.56 1.26 -21.22
C SER A 397 -12.27 2.07 -21.06
N GLY A 398 -12.31 3.33 -21.48
CA GLY A 398 -11.23 4.30 -21.27
C GLY A 398 -11.34 5.05 -19.94
N ASP A 399 -12.35 4.75 -19.11
CA ASP A 399 -12.63 5.51 -17.90
C ASP A 399 -11.51 5.40 -16.85
N ILE A 400 -11.32 6.48 -16.11
CA ILE A 400 -10.37 6.51 -14.99
C ILE A 400 -10.85 5.60 -13.87
N ILE A 401 -9.96 4.71 -13.45
CA ILE A 401 -10.10 3.91 -12.24
C ILE A 401 -9.96 4.84 -11.03
N ASN A 402 -10.91 4.76 -10.10
CA ASN A 402 -10.98 5.61 -8.92
C ASN A 402 -9.71 5.42 -8.04
N GLU A 403 -9.31 4.17 -7.83
CA GLU A 403 -8.10 3.79 -7.10
C GLU A 403 -6.81 4.32 -7.72
N TYR A 404 -6.75 4.40 -9.06
CA TYR A 404 -5.65 5.05 -9.77
C TYR A 404 -5.63 6.55 -9.48
N GLY A 405 -6.77 7.23 -9.60
CA GLY A 405 -6.86 8.69 -9.48
C GLY A 405 -6.77 9.24 -8.06
N VAL A 406 -7.18 8.47 -7.05
CA VAL A 406 -7.21 8.91 -5.65
C VAL A 406 -6.07 8.35 -4.80
N ALA A 407 -5.41 7.27 -5.25
CA ALA A 407 -4.32 6.66 -4.51
C ALA A 407 -3.07 6.40 -5.39
N ALA A 408 -3.12 5.44 -6.31
CA ALA A 408 -1.89 4.89 -6.90
C ALA A 408 -1.08 5.93 -7.70
N PHE A 409 -1.72 6.78 -8.51
CA PHE A 409 -1.01 7.80 -9.29
C PHE A 409 -0.65 9.07 -8.49
N ARG A 410 -1.15 9.19 -7.25
CA ARG A 410 -0.78 10.25 -6.31
C ARG A 410 0.49 9.92 -5.52
N TYR A 411 1.13 8.77 -5.77
CA TYR A 411 2.41 8.43 -5.14
C TYR A 411 3.45 9.55 -5.35
N SER A 412 3.36 10.27 -6.46
CA SER A 412 4.24 11.37 -6.85
C SER A 412 4.21 12.58 -5.90
N HIS A 413 3.18 12.72 -5.06
CA HIS A 413 3.17 13.74 -4.01
C HIS A 413 4.30 13.54 -2.98
N SER A 414 4.75 12.29 -2.78
CA SER A 414 5.94 11.99 -1.95
C SER A 414 7.25 12.40 -2.63
N ASN A 415 7.29 12.47 -3.98
CA ASN A 415 8.48 12.87 -4.73
C ASN A 415 8.73 14.39 -4.72
N VAL A 416 7.83 15.19 -4.14
CA VAL A 416 7.88 16.66 -4.16
C VAL A 416 9.05 17.20 -3.34
N ASN A 417 9.86 18.07 -3.97
CA ASN A 417 10.95 18.79 -3.33
C ASN A 417 10.48 20.12 -2.71
N ASN A 418 11.21 20.67 -1.73
CA ASN A 418 10.92 21.98 -1.12
C ASN A 418 11.58 23.16 -1.84
N ILE A 419 12.71 22.93 -2.50
CA ILE A 419 13.51 23.98 -3.16
C ILE A 419 13.90 23.51 -4.55
N PHE A 420 13.55 24.29 -5.56
CA PHE A 420 13.88 24.01 -6.96
C PHE A 420 14.90 25.02 -7.49
N PRO A 421 16.05 24.59 -8.02
CA PRO A 421 17.03 25.51 -8.57
C PRO A 421 16.52 26.15 -9.88
N ILE A 422 16.88 27.41 -10.11
CA ILE A 422 16.69 28.11 -11.37
C ILE A 422 18.08 28.40 -11.93
N ILE A 423 18.40 27.74 -13.05
CA ILE A 423 19.74 27.77 -13.63
C ILE A 423 19.82 28.83 -14.71
N HIS A 424 20.57 29.89 -14.46
CA HIS A 424 20.71 31.00 -15.38
C HIS A 424 21.82 30.74 -16.40
N LYS A 425 21.83 31.50 -17.52
CA LYS A 425 22.93 31.42 -18.49
C LYS A 425 24.28 31.77 -17.84
N ASN A 426 24.28 32.73 -16.92
CA ASN A 426 25.41 33.02 -16.05
C ASN A 426 25.15 32.33 -14.70
N ARG A 427 25.90 31.26 -14.40
CA ARG A 427 25.78 30.48 -13.16
C ARG A 427 25.97 31.33 -11.89
N LEU A 428 26.60 32.50 -11.96
CA LEU A 428 26.69 33.45 -10.83
C LEU A 428 25.34 34.07 -10.44
N LYS A 429 24.32 33.96 -11.29
CA LYS A 429 22.95 34.43 -11.03
C LYS A 429 21.99 33.30 -10.64
N ASP A 430 22.50 32.08 -10.46
CA ASP A 430 21.68 30.93 -10.06
C ASP A 430 20.87 31.27 -8.80
N SER A 431 19.57 30.99 -8.87
CA SER A 431 18.60 31.27 -7.82
C SER A 431 17.80 30.02 -7.51
N SER A 432 16.87 30.09 -6.56
CA SER A 432 15.99 28.97 -6.25
C SER A 432 14.57 29.41 -5.92
N LEU A 433 13.62 28.56 -6.30
CA LEU A 433 12.21 28.67 -5.99
C LEU A 433 11.91 27.82 -4.77
N LYS A 434 11.43 28.45 -3.69
CA LYS A 434 10.92 27.73 -2.51
C LYS A 434 9.45 27.44 -2.68
N LEU A 435 9.05 26.18 -2.62
CA LEU A 435 7.69 25.75 -2.95
C LEU A 435 6.63 26.43 -2.08
N ARG A 436 6.82 26.46 -0.75
CA ARG A 436 5.90 27.11 0.20
C ARG A 436 5.57 28.58 -0.11
N LEU A 437 6.43 29.28 -0.84
CA LEU A 437 6.26 30.71 -1.17
C LEU A 437 5.77 30.93 -2.61
N ASN A 438 5.61 29.86 -3.39
CA ASN A 438 5.38 29.93 -4.84
C ASN A 438 4.19 29.09 -5.31
N PHE A 439 3.31 28.66 -4.40
CA PHE A 439 1.99 28.16 -4.80
C PHE A 439 1.17 29.31 -5.38
N VAL A 440 0.58 29.11 -6.56
CA VAL A 440 -0.29 30.08 -7.25
C VAL A 440 0.34 31.48 -7.44
N GLN A 441 1.67 31.53 -7.49
CA GLN A 441 2.45 32.74 -7.67
C GLN A 441 3.39 32.59 -8.89
N MET A 442 3.10 33.30 -9.97
CA MET A 442 3.76 33.13 -11.27
C MET A 442 4.91 34.12 -11.56
N SER A 443 5.44 34.80 -10.53
CA SER A 443 6.40 35.90 -10.71
C SER A 443 7.67 35.50 -11.47
N GLU A 444 8.19 34.30 -11.25
CA GLU A 444 9.39 33.80 -11.94
C GLU A 444 9.19 33.65 -13.45
N LEU A 445 7.99 33.28 -13.89
CA LEU A 445 7.66 33.23 -15.32
C LEU A 445 7.52 34.63 -15.91
N TRP A 446 6.90 35.56 -15.18
CA TRP A 446 6.86 36.98 -15.55
C TRP A 446 8.26 37.60 -15.67
N ASP A 447 9.22 37.16 -14.85
CA ASP A 447 10.62 37.58 -14.91
C ASP A 447 11.39 36.96 -16.10
N GLY A 448 10.77 36.01 -16.82
CA GLY A 448 11.36 35.36 -18.00
C GLY A 448 12.24 34.15 -17.68
N ASN A 449 12.13 33.58 -16.47
CA ASN A 449 13.01 32.50 -16.00
C ASN A 449 12.64 31.10 -16.52
N LYS A 450 11.72 30.96 -17.50
CA LYS A 450 11.25 29.66 -18.01
C LYS A 450 12.38 28.68 -18.34
N ASN A 451 13.44 29.15 -19.01
CA ASN A 451 14.54 28.28 -19.45
C ASN A 451 15.39 27.82 -18.27
N GLY A 452 15.54 28.67 -17.24
CA GLY A 452 16.29 28.31 -16.04
C GLY A 452 15.51 27.34 -15.15
N ILE A 453 14.19 27.48 -15.12
CA ILE A 453 13.28 26.55 -14.45
C ILE A 453 13.35 25.16 -15.11
N ILE A 454 13.23 25.07 -16.44
CA ILE A 454 13.32 23.78 -17.16
C ILE A 454 14.67 23.10 -16.93
N LYS A 455 15.77 23.86 -17.02
CA LYS A 455 17.10 23.32 -16.71
C LYS A 455 17.20 22.84 -15.27
N GLY A 456 16.64 23.60 -14.33
CA GLY A 456 16.54 23.24 -12.92
C GLY A 456 15.85 21.90 -12.73
N MET A 457 14.68 21.71 -13.34
CA MET A 457 13.95 20.44 -13.28
C MET A 457 14.74 19.27 -13.86
N CYS A 458 15.55 19.48 -14.90
CA CYS A 458 16.38 18.43 -15.49
C CYS A 458 17.64 18.09 -14.66
N GLU A 459 18.24 19.07 -13.97
CA GLU A 459 19.48 18.88 -13.19
C GLU A 459 19.22 18.50 -11.71
N ASP A 460 18.10 18.94 -11.13
CA ASP A 460 17.72 18.67 -9.75
C ASP A 460 17.12 17.27 -9.57
N ARG A 461 17.24 16.70 -8.38
CA ARG A 461 16.70 15.37 -8.06
C ARG A 461 15.35 15.49 -7.37
N GLU A 462 14.43 14.60 -7.72
CA GLU A 462 13.19 14.45 -6.96
C GLU A 462 13.43 13.73 -5.62
N LYS A 463 12.48 13.82 -4.69
CA LYS A 463 12.51 13.00 -3.47
C LYS A 463 12.19 11.54 -3.80
N ARG A 464 12.66 10.61 -2.97
CA ARG A 464 12.31 9.18 -3.09
C ARG A 464 10.83 8.97 -2.73
N THR A 465 10.18 8.01 -3.39
CA THR A 465 8.84 7.56 -2.99
C THR A 465 8.92 6.82 -1.65
N ASP A 466 8.34 7.42 -0.62
CA ASP A 466 8.10 6.85 0.70
C ASP A 466 7.04 7.70 1.45
N LEU A 467 6.85 7.43 2.75
CA LEU A 467 5.90 8.17 3.58
C LEU A 467 6.39 9.56 4.03
N ASP A 468 7.60 10.00 3.62
CA ASP A 468 8.20 11.26 4.08
C ASP A 468 7.88 12.44 3.17
N TYR A 469 6.82 13.18 3.53
CA TYR A 469 6.39 14.37 2.80
C TYR A 469 7.22 15.57 3.21
N THR A 470 7.56 16.41 2.23
CA THR A 470 8.14 17.71 2.57
C THR A 470 7.14 18.59 3.34
N ASP A 471 7.63 19.31 4.35
CA ASP A 471 6.80 20.21 5.16
C ASP A 471 6.12 21.29 4.30
N ASP A 472 6.69 21.64 3.14
CA ASP A 472 6.11 22.63 2.22
C ASP A 472 4.72 22.21 1.68
N VAL A 473 4.43 20.91 1.56
CA VAL A 473 3.10 20.38 1.16
C VAL A 473 2.32 19.77 2.33
N ARG A 474 3.00 19.38 3.41
CA ARG A 474 2.39 18.75 4.59
C ARG A 474 1.89 19.75 5.63
N ASP A 475 2.51 20.92 5.71
CA ASP A 475 2.21 21.94 6.73
C ASP A 475 1.89 23.31 6.11
N TYR A 476 2.35 23.56 4.88
CA TYR A 476 2.30 24.88 4.24
C TYR A 476 1.67 24.88 2.84
N LEU A 477 0.87 23.86 2.49
CA LEU A 477 0.23 23.78 1.17
C LEU A 477 -0.74 24.95 0.97
N PHE A 478 -0.49 25.79 -0.05
CA PHE A 478 -1.23 27.05 -0.26
C PHE A 478 -1.22 28.01 0.93
N PHE A 479 -0.25 27.89 1.84
CA PHE A 479 -0.17 28.76 3.01
C PHE A 479 0.03 30.21 2.58
N THR A 480 -0.85 31.10 3.06
CA THR A 480 -0.68 32.54 2.86
C THR A 480 -0.46 33.23 4.21
N PRO A 481 0.54 34.12 4.32
CA PRO A 481 0.75 34.89 5.55
C PRO A 481 -0.45 35.78 5.94
N CYS A 482 -1.33 36.08 4.98
CA CYS A 482 -2.52 36.91 5.17
C CYS A 482 -3.71 36.17 5.77
N ALA A 483 -3.83 34.86 5.51
CA ALA A 483 -4.86 33.99 6.05
C ALA A 483 -4.21 32.64 6.39
N PRO A 484 -3.39 32.60 7.46
CA PRO A 484 -2.57 31.44 7.77
C PRO A 484 -3.48 30.28 8.16
N THR A 485 -3.61 29.33 7.24
CA THR A 485 -4.36 28.08 7.44
C THR A 485 -3.37 26.95 7.26
N VAL A 486 -3.23 26.12 8.29
CA VAL A 486 -2.46 24.88 8.21
C VAL A 486 -3.24 23.92 7.34
N THR A 487 -2.56 23.33 6.38
CA THR A 487 -3.09 22.35 5.42
C THR A 487 -2.12 21.20 5.33
N ASP A 488 -2.59 20.03 4.91
CA ASP A 488 -1.77 18.83 4.85
C ASP A 488 -2.15 17.97 3.65
N LEU A 489 -1.26 17.92 2.65
CA LEU A 489 -1.49 17.13 1.43
C LEU A 489 -1.61 15.63 1.71
N LEU A 490 -0.78 15.08 2.59
CA LEU A 490 -0.83 13.65 2.94
C LEU A 490 -2.14 13.33 3.65
N ALA A 491 -2.54 14.15 4.61
CA ALA A 491 -3.83 13.99 5.27
C ALA A 491 -4.99 14.12 4.28
N ASN A 492 -4.90 15.05 3.33
CA ASN A 492 -5.89 15.20 2.26
C ASN A 492 -5.97 13.97 1.35
N ASP A 493 -4.85 13.34 1.00
CA ASP A 493 -4.86 12.14 0.16
C ASP A 493 -5.48 10.94 0.89
N VAL A 494 -5.17 10.75 2.17
CA VAL A 494 -5.84 9.72 3.02
C VAL A 494 -7.34 10.00 3.13
N GLY A 495 -7.70 11.24 3.48
CA GLY A 495 -9.09 11.65 3.63
C GLY A 495 -9.88 11.54 2.33
N ARG A 496 -9.25 11.83 1.19
CA ARG A 496 -9.86 11.68 -0.14
C ARG A 496 -10.08 10.21 -0.50
N GLY A 497 -9.16 9.30 -0.14
CA GLY A 497 -9.36 7.86 -0.28
C GLY A 497 -10.60 7.37 0.49
N ARG A 498 -10.78 7.84 1.73
CA ARG A 498 -11.95 7.53 2.57
C ARG A 498 -13.24 8.15 2.03
N ASP A 499 -13.20 9.38 1.54
CA ASP A 499 -14.33 10.06 0.87
C ASP A 499 -14.81 9.29 -0.37
N HIS A 500 -13.86 8.77 -1.14
CA HIS A 500 -14.13 7.99 -2.34
C HIS A 500 -14.57 6.55 -2.04
N GLY A 501 -14.58 6.11 -0.77
CA GLY A 501 -14.94 4.75 -0.40
C GLY A 501 -13.95 3.73 -0.98
N ILE A 502 -12.66 4.04 -0.97
CA ILE A 502 -11.63 3.10 -1.40
C ILE A 502 -11.46 2.02 -0.32
N ALA A 503 -11.53 0.77 -0.74
CA ALA A 503 -11.32 -0.39 0.14
C ALA A 503 -9.95 -0.36 0.84
N ALA A 504 -9.78 -1.23 1.84
CA ALA A 504 -8.50 -1.38 2.51
C ALA A 504 -7.38 -1.77 1.54
N TYR A 505 -6.18 -1.23 1.79
CA TYR A 505 -4.93 -1.51 1.07
C TYR A 505 -4.78 -2.99 0.75
N ILE A 506 -5.02 -3.85 1.73
CA ILE A 506 -4.76 -5.27 1.61
C ILE A 506 -5.66 -5.99 0.60
N TYR A 507 -6.86 -5.49 0.31
CA TYR A 507 -7.68 -6.09 -0.74
C TYR A 507 -7.07 -5.83 -2.11
N TYR A 508 -6.36 -4.71 -2.28
CA TYR A 508 -5.60 -4.41 -3.49
C TYR A 508 -4.32 -5.22 -3.56
N VAL A 509 -3.64 -5.45 -2.44
CA VAL A 509 -2.53 -6.42 -2.37
C VAL A 509 -3.03 -7.83 -2.71
N GLN A 510 -4.17 -8.28 -2.19
CA GLN A 510 -4.76 -9.57 -2.60
C GLN A 510 -5.08 -9.60 -4.09
N TYR A 511 -5.58 -8.49 -4.62
CA TYR A 511 -5.88 -8.32 -6.04
C TYR A 511 -4.61 -8.28 -6.92
N CYS A 512 -3.51 -7.69 -6.43
CA CYS A 512 -2.28 -7.41 -7.20
C CYS A 512 -1.06 -8.32 -6.90
N SER A 513 -1.11 -9.13 -5.84
CA SER A 513 0.09 -9.53 -5.10
C SER A 513 0.01 -11.01 -4.58
N ASP A 514 -0.10 -11.40 -3.31
CA ASP A 514 1.18 -11.72 -2.65
C ASP A 514 1.42 -13.04 -1.86
N GLN A 515 0.51 -13.99 -1.65
CA GLN A 515 0.88 -15.16 -0.81
C GLN A 515 2.06 -16.00 -1.37
N LEU A 516 2.18 -16.14 -2.69
CA LEU A 516 3.12 -17.06 -3.34
C LEU A 516 4.52 -16.48 -3.57
N ASN A 517 4.64 -15.16 -3.76
CA ASN A 517 5.92 -14.49 -4.02
C ASN A 517 6.64 -14.14 -2.70
N HIS A 518 5.90 -13.87 -1.62
CA HIS A 518 6.46 -13.55 -0.31
C HIS A 518 7.12 -14.74 0.41
N ILE A 519 6.55 -15.95 0.26
CA ILE A 519 7.17 -17.19 0.77
C ILE A 519 8.50 -17.47 0.05
N ARG A 520 8.59 -17.27 -1.27
CA ARG A 520 9.78 -17.61 -2.08
C ARG A 520 10.98 -16.70 -1.82
N GLN A 521 10.77 -15.46 -1.38
CA GLN A 521 11.82 -14.45 -1.25
C GLN A 521 12.35 -14.26 0.18
N ARG A 522 11.55 -14.53 1.21
CA ARG A 522 11.89 -14.21 2.62
C ARG A 522 12.05 -15.43 3.51
N ALA A 523 11.50 -16.58 3.10
CA ALA A 523 11.72 -17.85 3.75
C ALA A 523 13.13 -18.36 3.47
N SER A 524 14.06 -17.94 4.32
CA SER A 524 15.35 -18.60 4.41
C SER A 524 15.60 -19.05 5.82
N LEU A 525 16.29 -20.14 5.88
CA LEU A 525 16.75 -20.71 7.11
C LEU A 525 17.67 -19.74 7.88
N ALA A 526 18.49 -18.97 7.17
CA ALA A 526 19.42 -18.04 7.84
C ALA A 526 18.68 -16.95 8.58
N ASN A 527 17.70 -16.36 7.92
CA ASN A 527 16.84 -15.34 8.46
C ASN A 527 16.17 -15.79 9.76
N MET A 528 15.63 -17.01 9.75
CA MET A 528 14.98 -17.58 10.91
C MET A 528 15.93 -17.75 12.10
N LEU A 529 17.09 -18.39 11.93
CA LEU A 529 18.07 -18.53 13.01
C LEU A 529 18.52 -17.16 13.55
N CYS A 530 18.78 -16.20 12.66
CA CYS A 530 19.18 -14.85 13.03
C CYS A 530 18.15 -14.09 13.88
N LYS A 531 16.86 -14.28 13.61
CA LYS A 531 15.80 -13.62 14.38
C LYS A 531 15.39 -14.37 15.64
N THR A 532 15.81 -15.63 15.77
CA THR A 532 15.34 -16.54 16.83
C THR A 532 16.40 -16.91 17.87
N THR A 533 17.67 -16.58 17.60
CA THR A 533 18.83 -16.88 18.44
C THR A 533 19.73 -15.67 18.55
N ASP A 534 20.79 -15.76 19.34
CA ASP A 534 21.80 -14.73 19.59
C ASP A 534 22.93 -14.68 18.54
N PHE A 535 22.71 -15.23 17.33
CA PHE A 535 23.69 -15.14 16.25
C PHE A 535 23.80 -13.72 15.67
N GLU A 536 25.02 -13.19 15.60
CA GLU A 536 25.32 -11.90 14.96
C GLU A 536 25.64 -12.05 13.46
N THR A 537 26.13 -13.22 13.03
CA THR A 537 26.46 -13.52 11.62
C THR A 537 26.18 -15.00 11.30
N ILE A 538 25.70 -15.29 10.08
CA ILE A 538 25.39 -16.65 9.60
C ILE A 538 25.60 -16.77 8.08
N GLN A 539 25.81 -17.97 7.55
CA GLN A 539 25.91 -18.21 6.10
C GLN A 539 24.60 -17.87 5.38
N VAL A 540 24.68 -17.29 4.18
CA VAL A 540 23.51 -16.90 3.33
C VAL A 540 22.51 -18.04 3.19
N ASN A 541 23.00 -19.20 2.79
CA ASN A 541 22.30 -20.44 2.99
C ASN A 541 23.01 -21.09 4.16
N PRO A 542 22.42 -21.08 5.37
CA PRO A 542 23.02 -21.71 6.53
C PRO A 542 23.37 -23.09 6.11
N LEU A 543 22.54 -23.70 5.26
CA LEU A 543 22.76 -25.04 4.87
C LEU A 543 24.17 -25.26 4.35
N TYR A 544 24.65 -24.45 3.47
CA TYR A 544 25.92 -24.73 2.87
C TYR A 544 27.06 -24.36 3.85
N VAL A 545 28.16 -25.12 3.87
CA VAL A 545 29.32 -24.70 4.66
C VAL A 545 29.84 -23.38 4.07
N SER A 546 30.55 -22.59 4.88
CA SER A 546 31.02 -21.28 4.41
C SER A 546 32.01 -21.45 3.27
N SER A 547 31.84 -20.71 2.18
CA SER A 547 32.72 -20.68 1.01
C SER A 547 32.58 -19.33 0.28
N GLU A 548 33.38 -19.08 -0.76
CA GLU A 548 33.28 -17.83 -1.54
C GLU A 548 31.89 -17.64 -2.18
N THR A 549 31.21 -18.72 -2.54
CA THR A 549 29.85 -18.70 -3.11
C THR A 549 28.74 -18.82 -2.05
N ASN A 550 29.08 -19.05 -0.78
CA ASN A 550 28.16 -19.06 0.36
C ASN A 550 28.80 -18.41 1.60
N PRO A 551 29.02 -17.09 1.57
CA PRO A 551 29.71 -16.38 2.64
C PRO A 551 28.85 -16.26 3.90
N ARG A 552 29.49 -16.04 5.05
CA ARG A 552 28.81 -15.57 6.26
C ARG A 552 28.49 -14.08 6.13
N ILE A 553 27.24 -13.74 6.41
CA ILE A 553 26.72 -12.37 6.39
C ILE A 553 26.10 -12.05 7.75
N SER A 554 25.98 -10.76 8.07
CA SER A 554 25.38 -10.30 9.33
C SER A 554 23.91 -10.73 9.42
N CYS A 555 23.46 -11.06 10.61
CA CYS A 555 22.06 -11.42 10.84
C CYS A 555 21.08 -10.26 10.62
N ASP A 556 21.56 -9.03 10.68
CA ASP A 556 20.79 -7.83 10.33
C ASP A 556 20.53 -7.71 8.83
N SER A 557 21.24 -8.48 8.01
CA SER A 557 21.07 -8.45 6.55
C SER A 557 19.88 -9.28 6.05
N PHE A 558 19.22 -10.07 6.91
CA PHE A 558 18.00 -10.80 6.55
C PHE A 558 16.73 -10.03 6.92
N ALA A 559 15.78 -9.98 5.98
CA ALA A 559 14.53 -9.22 6.07
C ALA A 559 13.39 -10.05 6.69
N GLU A 560 12.58 -9.49 7.58
CA GLU A 560 11.47 -10.20 8.25
C GLU A 560 10.34 -10.66 7.30
N PHE A 561 9.54 -11.63 7.75
CA PHE A 561 8.31 -12.08 7.08
C PHE A 561 7.16 -11.09 7.27
N ASP A 562 6.38 -10.87 6.21
CA ASP A 562 5.17 -10.06 6.20
C ASP A 562 3.93 -10.97 6.21
N TYR A 563 3.26 -11.04 7.36
CA TYR A 563 2.11 -11.93 7.56
C TYR A 563 0.76 -11.27 7.21
N HIS A 564 0.78 -10.01 6.73
CA HIS A 564 -0.42 -9.29 6.33
C HIS A 564 -1.07 -9.84 5.04
N LEU A 565 -0.52 -10.88 4.41
CA LEU A 565 -1.00 -11.42 3.13
C LEU A 565 -2.09 -12.53 3.25
N TRP A 566 -2.53 -12.90 4.47
CA TRP A 566 -3.29 -14.15 4.76
C TRP A 566 -4.65 -14.07 5.49
N ALA A 567 -5.39 -12.95 5.53
CA ALA A 567 -6.60 -12.73 6.37
C ALA A 567 -7.86 -12.14 5.68
N GLU A 568 -9.01 -12.78 5.78
CA GLU A 568 -10.32 -12.26 5.28
C GLU A 568 -11.24 -11.79 6.43
N ILE A 569 -12.49 -11.31 6.21
CA ILE A 569 -13.45 -10.71 7.20
C ILE A 569 -14.73 -11.54 7.27
N GLU A 570 -15.30 -11.66 8.47
CA GLU A 570 -16.38 -12.55 8.92
C GLU A 570 -17.71 -11.78 9.03
N ASP A 571 -18.82 -12.48 8.85
CA ASP A 571 -20.06 -12.19 9.57
C ASP A 571 -20.68 -13.47 10.16
N VAL A 572 -21.47 -13.28 11.22
CA VAL A 572 -21.70 -14.16 12.37
C VAL A 572 -22.97 -15.00 12.23
N SER A 573 -22.93 -16.27 12.66
CA SER A 573 -23.82 -16.84 13.72
C SER A 573 -23.79 -18.36 13.81
N GLU A 574 -24.04 -18.83 15.03
CA GLU A 574 -23.82 -20.19 15.53
C GLU A 574 -24.96 -21.17 15.18
N GLU A 575 -24.57 -22.28 14.57
CA GLU A 575 -24.74 -23.67 15.04
C GLU A 575 -23.74 -24.51 14.21
N ILE A 576 -23.45 -25.78 14.53
CA ILE A 576 -22.43 -26.56 13.77
C ILE A 576 -22.93 -26.89 12.36
N VAL A 577 -22.83 -25.87 11.52
CA VAL A 577 -22.92 -25.81 10.07
C VAL A 577 -21.53 -25.30 9.68
N CYS A 578 -20.83 -25.99 8.78
CA CYS A 578 -19.58 -25.44 8.25
C CYS A 578 -19.95 -24.19 7.44
N ASN A 579 -19.91 -23.04 8.10
CA ASN A 579 -20.25 -21.76 7.51
C ASN A 579 -19.11 -21.40 6.54
N PRO A 580 -19.37 -21.28 5.22
CA PRO A 580 -18.37 -20.80 4.27
C PRO A 580 -17.86 -19.40 4.60
N ASP A 581 -18.61 -18.63 5.38
CA ASP A 581 -18.32 -17.25 5.76
C ASP A 581 -17.57 -17.13 7.10
N TYR A 582 -17.23 -18.27 7.76
CA TYR A 582 -16.40 -18.29 8.97
C TYR A 582 -14.92 -18.09 8.61
N LYS A 583 -14.36 -16.98 9.09
CA LYS A 583 -13.06 -16.37 8.77
C LYS A 583 -11.88 -17.18 9.32
N TYR A 584 -12.12 -18.02 10.33
CA TYR A 584 -11.04 -18.67 11.07
C TYR A 584 -11.04 -20.19 10.90
N ARG A 585 -9.87 -20.73 10.54
CA ARG A 585 -9.63 -22.17 10.66
C ARG A 585 -9.88 -22.56 12.12
N ARG A 586 -10.78 -23.52 12.34
CA ARG A 586 -11.00 -24.06 13.68
C ARG A 586 -9.71 -24.67 14.19
N ILE A 587 -9.45 -24.52 15.48
CA ILE A 587 -8.24 -25.06 16.12
C ILE A 587 -8.10 -26.58 15.93
N ASP A 588 -9.22 -27.29 15.75
CA ASP A 588 -9.25 -28.73 15.48
C ASP A 588 -9.14 -29.08 13.98
N GLY A 589 -8.96 -28.09 13.10
CA GLY A 589 -8.83 -28.26 11.65
C GLY A 589 -10.10 -28.71 10.92
N LYS A 590 -11.27 -28.80 11.59
CA LYS A 590 -12.54 -29.13 10.94
C LYS A 590 -13.06 -27.98 10.09
N CYS A 591 -13.91 -28.32 9.10
CA CYS A 591 -14.49 -27.41 8.11
C CYS A 591 -13.50 -26.75 7.15
N ASN A 592 -12.22 -27.14 7.15
CA ASN A 592 -11.25 -26.66 6.15
C ASN A 592 -11.54 -27.18 4.72
N ASN A 593 -12.35 -28.23 4.60
CA ASN A 593 -13.00 -28.63 3.36
C ASN A 593 -14.52 -28.67 3.59
N LEU A 594 -15.26 -27.81 2.89
CA LEU A 594 -16.71 -27.65 3.11
C LEU A 594 -17.53 -28.86 2.66
N LYS A 595 -17.01 -29.69 1.74
CA LYS A 595 -17.68 -30.93 1.31
C LYS A 595 -17.35 -32.10 2.24
N GLU A 596 -16.12 -32.12 2.75
CA GLU A 596 -15.54 -33.21 3.50
C GLU A 596 -14.94 -32.67 4.80
N THR A 597 -15.84 -32.36 5.73
CA THR A 597 -15.61 -31.45 6.87
C THR A 597 -14.55 -31.92 7.86
N ASN A 598 -14.19 -33.20 7.84
CA ASN A 598 -13.16 -33.79 8.70
C ASN A 598 -11.80 -33.98 8.01
N TRP A 599 -11.66 -33.64 6.72
CA TRP A 599 -10.39 -33.85 6.03
C TRP A 599 -9.28 -32.98 6.63
N GLY A 600 -8.21 -33.63 7.05
CA GLY A 600 -7.04 -32.99 7.65
C GLY A 600 -7.28 -32.42 9.04
N SER A 601 -8.43 -32.69 9.67
CA SER A 601 -8.68 -32.27 11.05
C SER A 601 -7.78 -33.02 12.03
N ALA A 602 -7.55 -32.43 13.20
CA ALA A 602 -6.95 -33.11 14.34
C ALA A 602 -7.71 -34.41 14.64
N PHE A 603 -6.97 -35.43 15.09
CA PHE A 603 -7.50 -36.76 15.40
C PHE A 603 -8.18 -37.48 14.21
N HIS A 604 -7.82 -37.13 12.96
CA HIS A 604 -8.29 -37.83 11.77
C HIS A 604 -7.31 -38.92 11.31
N CYS A 605 -7.82 -39.89 10.54
CA CYS A 605 -6.99 -40.97 9.99
C CYS A 605 -6.02 -40.44 8.92
N GLN A 606 -4.79 -40.95 8.96
CA GLN A 606 -3.79 -40.77 7.90
C GLN A 606 -4.25 -41.45 6.60
N ARG A 607 -3.90 -40.86 5.46
CA ARG A 607 -4.16 -41.45 4.14
C ARG A 607 -2.93 -42.23 3.67
N ARG A 608 -3.16 -43.39 3.04
CA ARG A 608 -2.11 -44.18 2.39
C ARG A 608 -2.18 -44.00 0.87
N LEU A 609 -1.01 -43.98 0.22
CA LEU A 609 -0.91 -44.01 -1.24
C LEU A 609 -1.18 -45.41 -1.81
N LEU A 610 -0.91 -46.46 -1.04
CA LEU A 610 -1.14 -47.86 -1.40
C LEU A 610 -1.98 -48.57 -0.32
N PRO A 611 -2.71 -49.65 -0.66
CA PRO A 611 -3.38 -50.49 0.33
C PRO A 611 -2.41 -51.00 1.42
N PRO A 612 -2.89 -51.22 2.65
CA PRO A 612 -2.06 -51.73 3.74
C PRO A 612 -1.57 -53.15 3.48
N ASP A 613 -0.29 -53.40 3.75
CA ASP A 613 0.40 -54.69 3.56
C ASP A 613 0.77 -55.30 4.92
N PHE A 614 -0.26 -55.66 5.71
CA PHE A 614 -0.07 -56.37 6.97
C PHE A 614 0.10 -57.87 6.71
N GLY A 615 0.88 -58.58 7.53
CA GLY A 615 1.16 -60.00 7.34
C GLY A 615 -0.07 -60.92 7.45
N ASP A 616 -1.16 -60.42 8.03
CA ASP A 616 -2.48 -61.05 8.09
C ASP A 616 -3.57 -60.26 7.32
N GLY A 617 -3.17 -59.23 6.57
CA GLY A 617 -4.07 -58.31 5.87
C GLY A 617 -4.83 -57.33 6.77
N VAL A 618 -4.65 -57.37 8.10
CA VAL A 618 -5.46 -56.59 9.05
C VAL A 618 -4.61 -55.77 10.02
N ASN A 619 -3.71 -56.40 10.77
CA ASN A 619 -3.00 -55.73 11.87
C ASN A 619 -1.61 -56.34 12.15
N LYS A 620 -1.31 -57.56 11.72
CA LYS A 620 -0.01 -58.21 11.96
C LYS A 620 1.10 -57.49 11.19
N VAL A 621 2.23 -57.25 11.85
CA VAL A 621 3.42 -56.66 11.21
C VAL A 621 3.78 -57.44 9.95
N ARG A 622 4.20 -56.71 8.92
CA ARG A 622 4.54 -57.25 7.60
C ARG A 622 5.56 -58.40 7.72
N VAL A 623 5.35 -59.44 6.93
CA VAL A 623 6.29 -60.57 6.76
C VAL A 623 6.91 -60.54 5.36
N ALA A 624 7.96 -61.32 5.13
CA ALA A 624 8.53 -61.48 3.80
C ALA A 624 7.52 -62.15 2.84
N TRP A 625 7.76 -62.03 1.54
CA TRP A 625 6.88 -62.57 0.50
C TRP A 625 6.67 -64.10 0.57
N ASP A 626 7.61 -64.81 1.18
CA ASP A 626 7.59 -66.26 1.42
C ASP A 626 6.98 -66.62 2.80
N GLY A 627 6.49 -65.63 3.55
CA GLY A 627 5.91 -65.80 4.89
C GLY A 627 6.94 -65.85 6.01
N SER A 628 8.24 -65.78 5.72
CA SER A 628 9.30 -65.75 6.73
C SER A 628 9.37 -64.39 7.48
N PRO A 629 9.91 -64.35 8.71
CA PRO A 629 10.13 -63.09 9.42
C PRO A 629 11.08 -62.15 8.66
N LEU A 630 10.80 -60.85 8.68
CA LEU A 630 11.73 -59.85 8.17
C LEU A 630 13.03 -59.82 9.00
N PRO A 631 14.17 -59.37 8.44
CA PRO A 631 15.41 -59.29 9.20
C PRO A 631 15.26 -58.34 10.39
N ASN A 632 15.95 -58.66 11.48
CA ASN A 632 15.90 -57.87 12.72
C ASN A 632 16.29 -56.40 12.45
N GLU A 633 15.48 -55.48 12.96
CA GLU A 633 15.57 -54.06 12.68
C GLU A 633 16.87 -53.45 13.20
N ARG A 634 17.41 -53.93 14.34
CA ARG A 634 18.73 -53.50 14.84
C ARG A 634 19.85 -54.05 13.98
N LEU A 635 19.77 -55.31 13.52
CA LEU A 635 20.78 -55.85 12.60
C LEU A 635 20.82 -55.05 11.30
N ILE A 636 19.67 -54.69 10.73
CA ILE A 636 19.58 -53.81 9.57
C ILE A 636 20.21 -52.45 9.88
N GLY A 637 19.84 -51.83 11.00
CA GLY A 637 20.39 -50.56 11.46
C GLY A 637 21.92 -50.60 11.57
N ASN A 638 22.48 -51.60 12.25
CA ASN A 638 23.92 -51.78 12.44
C ASN A 638 24.65 -52.10 11.13
N SER A 639 24.00 -52.76 10.18
CA SER A 639 24.60 -53.14 8.89
C SER A 639 24.57 -52.00 7.87
N LEU A 640 23.59 -51.09 7.94
CA LEU A 640 23.41 -49.98 7.00
C LEU A 640 23.92 -48.65 7.54
N SER A 641 23.92 -48.46 8.85
CA SER A 641 24.27 -47.19 9.50
C SER A 641 25.71 -47.29 10.00
N HIS A 642 26.63 -46.72 9.24
CA HIS A 642 27.97 -46.44 9.73
C HIS A 642 28.04 -44.99 10.19
N GLU A 643 28.73 -44.75 11.31
CA GLU A 643 29.01 -43.39 11.77
C GLU A 643 30.01 -42.75 10.80
N SER A 644 29.48 -42.22 9.70
CA SER A 644 30.23 -41.46 8.72
C SER A 644 29.80 -40.01 8.85
N THR A 645 30.72 -39.14 9.28
CA THR A 645 30.49 -37.70 9.35
C THR A 645 30.60 -37.09 7.95
N ILE A 646 29.70 -37.51 7.05
CA ILE A 646 29.61 -36.97 5.71
C ILE A 646 28.80 -35.67 5.82
N HIS A 647 29.52 -34.59 6.05
CA HIS A 647 28.92 -33.27 5.97
C HIS A 647 28.52 -33.01 4.53
N ILE A 648 27.23 -32.84 4.30
CA ILE A 648 26.78 -32.17 3.09
C ILE A 648 27.39 -30.77 3.19
N LYS A 649 28.39 -30.44 2.35
CA LYS A 649 29.12 -29.14 2.31
C LYS A 649 28.21 -27.93 2.01
N ASN A 650 26.94 -28.21 2.07
CA ASN A 650 25.86 -27.68 1.34
C ASN A 650 24.61 -27.74 2.28
N LYS A 651 24.60 -28.45 3.43
CA LYS A 651 23.52 -28.37 4.45
C LYS A 651 23.98 -28.19 5.94
N THR A 652 23.26 -27.37 6.73
CA THR A 652 23.48 -26.98 8.13
C THR A 652 22.29 -27.45 8.90
N LEU A 653 22.51 -27.45 10.20
CA LEU A 653 21.59 -27.90 11.19
C LEU A 653 20.19 -27.28 11.08
N LEU A 654 20.02 -25.99 10.76
CA LEU A 654 18.66 -25.45 10.80
C LEU A 654 17.71 -26.10 9.78
N HIS A 655 18.14 -26.68 8.65
CA HIS A 655 17.19 -27.32 7.71
C HIS A 655 16.69 -28.62 8.25
N MET A 656 17.57 -29.33 8.97
CA MET A 656 17.16 -30.48 9.73
C MET A 656 16.11 -30.04 10.77
N ILE A 657 16.37 -28.96 11.52
CA ILE A 657 15.47 -28.44 12.56
C ILE A 657 14.16 -27.86 12.00
N TRP A 658 14.18 -27.13 10.90
CA TRP A 658 12.97 -26.59 10.26
C TRP A 658 12.13 -27.71 9.64
N GLY A 659 12.79 -28.76 9.14
CA GLY A 659 12.14 -30.03 8.82
C GLY A 659 11.44 -30.64 10.03
N GLN A 660 12.02 -30.55 11.22
CA GLN A 660 11.36 -30.96 12.47
C GLN A 660 10.18 -30.05 12.82
N VAL A 661 10.29 -28.72 12.68
CA VAL A 661 9.16 -27.80 12.93
C VAL A 661 7.96 -28.15 12.05
N ILE A 662 8.17 -28.33 10.74
CA ILE A 662 7.12 -28.76 9.80
C ILE A 662 6.52 -30.12 10.21
N ALA A 663 7.38 -31.07 10.61
CA ALA A 663 6.91 -32.38 11.04
C ALA A 663 6.09 -32.30 12.34
N HIS A 664 6.49 -31.46 13.30
CA HIS A 664 5.77 -31.25 14.55
C HIS A 664 4.45 -30.50 14.37
N ASP A 665 4.38 -29.65 13.34
CA ASP A 665 3.16 -28.94 12.97
C ASP A 665 2.11 -29.87 12.37
N MET A 666 2.51 -30.75 11.45
CA MET A 666 1.56 -31.55 10.67
C MET A 666 1.35 -32.98 11.18
N LEU A 667 2.30 -33.54 11.95
CA LEU A 667 2.38 -34.98 12.20
C LEU A 667 2.81 -35.32 13.63
N LYS A 668 1.89 -35.96 14.36
CA LYS A 668 2.18 -36.68 15.61
C LYS A 668 1.34 -37.95 15.62
N THR A 669 1.96 -39.10 15.39
CA THR A 669 1.24 -40.37 15.45
C THR A 669 1.02 -40.73 16.92
N LEU A 670 -0.25 -40.75 17.35
CA LEU A 670 -0.59 -41.02 18.75
C LEU A 670 -0.20 -42.44 19.15
N GLN A 671 0.27 -42.63 20.38
CA GLN A 671 0.42 -43.95 21.01
C GLN A 671 -0.85 -44.28 21.81
N TYR A 672 -1.05 -45.56 22.15
CA TYR A 672 -2.28 -46.05 22.78
C TYR A 672 -2.65 -45.27 24.05
N PHE A 673 -3.94 -44.95 24.22
CA PHE A 673 -4.49 -44.05 25.24
C PHE A 673 -3.98 -44.35 26.66
N GLY A 674 -3.18 -43.43 27.21
CA GLY A 674 -3.04 -43.26 28.66
C GLY A 674 -2.08 -44.21 29.41
N VAL A 675 -1.27 -45.04 28.75
CA VAL A 675 -0.35 -45.95 29.44
C VAL A 675 1.01 -46.06 28.74
N ALA A 676 2.09 -45.77 29.47
CA ALA A 676 3.44 -46.12 29.04
C ALA A 676 3.57 -47.65 28.99
N LEU A 677 3.51 -48.23 27.78
CA LEU A 677 3.66 -49.67 27.63
C LEU A 677 5.14 -50.03 27.76
N ASN A 678 5.50 -50.74 28.84
CA ASN A 678 6.77 -51.45 28.89
C ASN A 678 6.70 -52.65 27.94
N CYS A 679 7.18 -52.47 26.71
CA CYS A 679 7.19 -53.52 25.71
C CYS A 679 8.32 -54.53 25.90
N CYS A 680 9.23 -54.32 26.85
CA CYS A 680 10.32 -55.22 27.20
C CYS A 680 10.22 -55.67 28.68
N PRO A 681 9.11 -56.32 29.10
CA PRO A 681 8.95 -56.74 30.48
C PRO A 681 9.95 -57.86 30.82
N THR A 682 10.56 -57.79 32.01
CA THR A 682 11.46 -58.84 32.53
C THR A 682 10.72 -60.13 32.90
N SER A 683 9.39 -60.08 33.05
CA SER A 683 8.51 -61.25 33.24
C SER A 683 7.07 -60.93 32.81
N GLY A 684 6.37 -61.92 32.23
CA GLY A 684 4.96 -61.80 31.79
C GLY A 684 4.76 -61.66 30.27
N PRO A 685 3.52 -61.83 29.77
CA PRO A 685 3.22 -61.70 28.34
C PRO A 685 3.32 -60.23 27.88
N THR A 686 3.97 -60.02 26.74
CA THR A 686 4.05 -58.69 26.11
C THR A 686 2.68 -58.22 25.63
N HIS A 687 2.38 -56.94 25.82
CA HIS A 687 1.10 -56.36 25.42
C HIS A 687 0.90 -56.44 23.88
N PRO A 688 -0.31 -56.74 23.36
CA PRO A 688 -0.56 -56.86 21.91
C PRO A 688 -0.26 -55.60 21.09
N GLU A 689 -0.28 -54.44 21.75
CA GLU A 689 0.10 -53.15 21.15
C GLU A 689 1.61 -52.86 21.21
N CYS A 690 2.45 -53.86 21.51
CA CYS A 690 3.90 -53.75 21.43
C CYS A 690 4.43 -54.40 20.15
N VAL A 691 5.45 -53.77 19.57
CA VAL A 691 6.30 -54.35 18.53
C VAL A 691 7.64 -54.66 19.17
N LEU A 692 7.94 -55.95 19.33
CA LEU A 692 9.18 -56.39 19.94
C LEU A 692 10.31 -56.35 18.90
N ILE A 693 11.30 -55.50 19.11
CA ILE A 693 12.63 -55.72 18.53
C ILE A 693 13.40 -56.58 19.55
N ASN A 694 13.30 -57.90 19.39
CA ASN A 694 13.97 -58.90 20.24
C ASN A 694 15.27 -59.40 19.58
N ASN A 695 16.04 -60.25 20.26
CA ASN A 695 17.26 -60.87 19.70
C ASN A 695 18.25 -59.85 19.14
N ILE A 696 18.42 -58.74 19.87
CA ILE A 696 19.27 -57.63 19.46
C ILE A 696 20.73 -58.11 19.47
N PRO A 697 21.51 -57.86 18.41
CA PRO A 697 22.93 -58.19 18.38
C PRO A 697 23.66 -57.53 19.55
N HIS A 698 24.57 -58.28 20.21
CA HIS A 698 25.46 -57.78 21.25
C HIS A 698 26.46 -56.78 20.68
N ASP A 699 25.99 -55.55 20.48
CA ASP A 699 26.81 -54.40 20.15
C ASP A 699 27.31 -53.70 21.44
N ARG A 700 28.23 -52.75 21.26
CA ARG A 700 28.91 -52.07 22.37
C ARG A 700 27.95 -51.43 23.39
N LEU A 701 26.78 -50.96 22.94
CA LEU A 701 25.79 -50.28 23.79
C LEU A 701 24.86 -51.27 24.50
N THR A 702 24.35 -52.27 23.79
CA THR A 702 23.51 -53.33 24.39
C THR A 702 24.26 -54.15 25.43
N ILE A 703 25.57 -54.37 25.24
CA ILE A 703 26.45 -54.96 26.26
C ILE A 703 26.63 -54.02 27.46
N ALA A 704 26.82 -52.72 27.23
CA ALA A 704 27.08 -51.75 28.29
C ALA A 704 25.87 -51.55 29.22
N TYR A 705 24.64 -51.65 28.70
CA TYR A 705 23.40 -51.47 29.46
C TYR A 705 22.65 -52.78 29.76
N ASN A 706 23.22 -53.94 29.39
CA ASN A 706 22.60 -55.27 29.51
C ASN A 706 21.17 -55.32 28.93
N GLU A 707 20.95 -54.61 27.83
CA GLU A 707 19.64 -54.52 27.16
C GLU A 707 19.50 -55.64 26.11
N SER A 708 18.42 -56.42 26.21
CA SER A 708 18.10 -57.52 25.29
C SER A 708 16.90 -57.23 24.38
N CYS A 709 16.27 -56.06 24.53
CA CYS A 709 15.02 -55.67 23.87
C CYS A 709 14.92 -54.14 23.77
N LEU A 710 14.43 -53.63 22.63
CA LEU A 710 14.11 -52.22 22.42
C LEU A 710 12.59 -52.05 22.45
N SER A 711 12.11 -51.21 23.36
CA SER A 711 10.67 -51.02 23.59
C SER A 711 10.06 -50.13 22.50
N ILE A 712 9.13 -50.68 21.72
CA ILE A 712 8.33 -49.92 20.74
C ILE A 712 6.85 -50.23 20.94
N ALA A 713 6.06 -49.20 21.22
CA ALA A 713 4.60 -49.28 21.24
C ALA A 713 4.02 -48.94 19.86
N ARG A 714 2.92 -49.60 19.50
CA ARG A 714 2.18 -49.34 18.26
C ARG A 714 1.43 -48.01 18.37
N SER A 715 1.38 -47.29 17.26
CA SER A 715 0.56 -46.08 17.17
C SER A 715 -0.92 -46.40 17.14
N THR A 716 -1.73 -45.63 17.86
CA THR A 716 -3.20 -45.77 17.98
C THR A 716 -3.87 -45.99 16.63
N ALA A 717 -4.73 -47.02 16.59
CA ALA A 717 -5.57 -47.28 15.43
C ALA A 717 -6.64 -46.19 15.30
N CYS A 718 -6.85 -45.69 14.09
CA CYS A 718 -7.90 -44.73 13.82
C CYS A 718 -9.29 -45.39 13.99
N GLY A 719 -10.19 -44.72 14.71
CA GLY A 719 -11.52 -45.23 15.03
C GLY A 719 -12.53 -45.11 13.88
N THR A 720 -12.26 -45.72 12.73
CA THR A 720 -13.30 -45.87 11.70
C THR A 720 -14.23 -47.00 12.12
N CYS A 721 -15.54 -46.75 12.24
CA CYS A 721 -16.57 -47.77 12.53
C CYS A 721 -16.80 -48.74 11.35
N SER A 722 -15.74 -49.13 10.64
CA SER A 722 -15.74 -50.01 9.48
C SER A 722 -14.73 -51.14 9.69
N LEU A 723 -15.12 -52.37 9.30
CA LEU A 723 -14.22 -53.53 9.30
C LEU A 723 -13.15 -53.31 8.22
N GLY A 724 -11.87 -53.37 8.61
CA GLY A 724 -10.78 -53.16 7.69
C GLY A 724 -9.41 -53.23 8.36
N ALA A 725 -8.38 -53.12 7.52
CA ALA A 725 -6.99 -53.08 7.98
C ALA A 725 -6.69 -51.82 8.80
N ARG A 726 -5.80 -51.94 9.78
CA ARG A 726 -5.42 -50.86 10.70
C ARG A 726 -4.91 -49.62 9.97
N ASN A 727 -5.46 -48.47 10.35
CA ASN A 727 -4.98 -47.16 9.92
C ASN A 727 -4.49 -46.32 11.11
N GLN A 728 -3.57 -45.40 10.89
CA GLN A 728 -2.99 -44.55 11.94
C GLN A 728 -3.75 -43.23 12.05
N MET A 729 -3.80 -42.66 13.25
CA MET A 729 -4.36 -41.35 13.53
C MET A 729 -3.24 -40.34 13.83
N THR A 730 -3.39 -39.11 13.35
CA THR A 730 -2.50 -38.00 13.73
C THR A 730 -3.17 -37.12 14.78
N ALA A 731 -2.40 -36.61 15.75
CA ALA A 731 -2.90 -35.68 16.76
C ALA A 731 -3.12 -34.27 16.18
N PRO A 732 -2.09 -33.58 15.65
CA PRO A 732 -2.24 -32.25 15.07
C PRO A 732 -3.05 -32.28 13.78
N THR A 733 -3.46 -31.10 13.33
CA THR A 733 -4.09 -30.95 12.02
C THR A 733 -3.09 -31.31 10.92
N SER A 734 -3.57 -31.63 9.72
CA SER A 734 -2.70 -31.90 8.57
C SER A 734 -2.27 -30.62 7.84
N TYR A 735 -2.42 -29.45 8.47
CA TYR A 735 -2.21 -28.15 7.87
C TYR A 735 -1.04 -27.44 8.55
N LEU A 736 -0.34 -26.58 7.82
CA LEU A 736 0.72 -25.74 8.39
C LEU A 736 0.09 -24.55 9.11
N ASP A 737 -0.38 -24.78 10.33
CA ASP A 737 -1.12 -23.81 11.15
C ASP A 737 -0.43 -23.49 12.48
N LEU A 738 0.82 -23.90 12.64
CA LEU A 738 1.60 -23.75 13.87
C LEU A 738 0.91 -24.40 15.08
N SER A 739 0.36 -25.61 14.89
CA SER A 739 -0.10 -26.51 15.94
C SER A 739 0.97 -26.71 17.04
N LEU A 740 2.26 -26.63 16.73
CA LEU A 740 3.39 -26.61 17.69
C LEU A 740 3.38 -25.40 18.65
N VAL A 741 2.75 -24.28 18.25
CA VAL A 741 2.68 -23.02 19.01
C VAL A 741 1.30 -22.82 19.62
N TYR A 742 0.24 -23.00 18.82
CA TYR A 742 -1.13 -22.65 19.18
C TYR A 742 -1.95 -23.80 19.73
N GLY A 743 -1.45 -25.04 19.60
CA GLY A 743 -2.22 -26.23 19.88
C GLY A 743 -3.10 -26.65 18.72
N TYR A 744 -3.67 -27.84 18.83
CA TYR A 744 -4.45 -28.48 17.77
C TYR A 744 -5.86 -28.91 18.23
N TYR A 745 -6.25 -28.51 19.45
CA TYR A 745 -7.61 -28.65 19.97
C TYR A 745 -7.82 -27.66 21.13
N LYS A 746 -9.08 -27.32 21.40
CA LYS A 746 -9.45 -26.18 22.26
C LYS A 746 -8.84 -26.21 23.68
N PRO A 747 -8.98 -27.28 24.49
CA PRO A 747 -8.33 -27.36 25.79
C PRO A 747 -6.81 -27.15 25.78
N ASN A 748 -6.11 -27.68 24.77
CA ASN A 748 -4.67 -27.48 24.62
C ASN A 748 -4.36 -26.01 24.32
N SER A 749 -5.04 -25.44 23.33
CA SER A 749 -4.87 -24.03 22.96
C SER A 749 -5.17 -23.06 24.10
N ASP A 750 -6.29 -23.28 24.80
CA ASP A 750 -6.71 -22.50 25.97
C ASP A 750 -5.63 -22.57 27.07
N SER A 751 -4.97 -23.72 27.25
CA SER A 751 -3.93 -23.90 28.28
C SER A 751 -2.60 -23.16 28.00
N LEU A 752 -2.42 -22.64 26.79
CA LEU A 752 -1.24 -21.89 26.35
C LEU A 752 -1.47 -20.38 26.40
N ARG A 753 -2.69 -19.94 26.68
CA ARG A 753 -3.10 -18.53 26.66
C ARG A 753 -3.06 -17.90 28.03
N THR A 754 -2.78 -16.61 28.09
CA THR A 754 -2.89 -15.82 29.33
C THR A 754 -4.34 -15.42 29.61
N PHE A 755 -5.20 -15.42 28.58
CA PHE A 755 -6.53 -14.79 28.58
C PHE A 755 -6.50 -13.30 28.92
N GLU A 756 -5.35 -12.67 28.70
CA GLU A 756 -5.16 -11.23 28.83
C GLU A 756 -4.60 -10.66 27.53
N LYS A 757 -5.39 -9.77 26.91
CA LYS A 757 -5.03 -9.01 25.70
C LYS A 757 -4.66 -9.88 24.49
N GLY A 758 -5.12 -11.11 24.44
CA GLY A 758 -4.88 -12.07 23.36
C GLY A 758 -3.53 -12.78 23.42
N LYS A 759 -2.82 -12.72 24.54
CA LYS A 759 -1.44 -13.23 24.63
C LYS A 759 -1.34 -14.72 24.93
N LEU A 760 -0.22 -15.29 24.52
CA LEU A 760 0.27 -16.60 24.93
C LEU A 760 1.13 -16.48 26.20
N GLN A 761 1.12 -17.51 27.02
CA GLN A 761 1.92 -17.58 28.24
C GLN A 761 3.41 -17.57 27.92
N THR A 762 4.18 -16.87 28.74
CA THR A 762 5.64 -16.82 28.66
C THR A 762 6.22 -16.76 30.06
N ASN A 763 7.46 -17.22 30.24
CA ASN A 763 8.20 -17.11 31.49
C ASN A 763 9.53 -16.37 31.26
N GLN A 764 10.28 -16.09 32.32
CA GLN A 764 11.61 -15.49 32.25
C GLN A 764 12.70 -16.51 32.61
N SER A 765 13.78 -16.50 31.84
CA SER A 765 14.98 -17.27 32.12
C SER A 765 15.73 -16.67 33.31
N LEU A 766 16.71 -17.44 33.83
CA LEU A 766 17.62 -17.00 34.89
C LEU A 766 18.45 -15.75 34.54
N VAL A 767 18.54 -15.39 33.24
CA VAL A 767 19.24 -14.21 32.74
C VAL A 767 18.29 -13.13 32.21
N GLY A 768 16.99 -13.25 32.50
CA GLY A 768 15.97 -12.23 32.17
C GLY A 768 15.48 -12.26 30.72
N THR A 769 15.78 -13.31 29.95
CA THR A 769 15.24 -13.49 28.59
C THR A 769 13.91 -14.23 28.60
N VAL A 770 13.04 -13.94 27.62
CA VAL A 770 11.72 -14.59 27.52
C VAL A 770 11.88 -16.04 27.09
N ILE A 771 11.20 -16.95 27.78
CA ILE A 771 11.15 -18.39 27.51
C ILE A 771 9.70 -18.88 27.53
N LEU A 772 9.50 -20.12 27.10
CA LEU A 772 8.19 -20.77 27.16
C LEU A 772 7.79 -21.07 28.61
N PRO A 773 6.48 -21.19 28.90
CA PRO A 773 6.00 -21.58 30.22
C PRO A 773 6.54 -22.97 30.60
N GLU A 774 6.79 -23.17 31.89
CA GLU A 774 7.23 -24.46 32.41
C GLU A 774 6.05 -25.45 32.37
N ALA A 775 6.31 -26.67 31.91
CA ALA A 775 5.33 -27.74 31.89
C ALA A 775 5.13 -28.31 33.30
N VAL A 776 3.90 -28.32 33.78
CA VAL A 776 3.46 -28.90 35.06
C VAL A 776 3.22 -30.40 34.87
N MET A 777 4.24 -31.20 35.15
CA MET A 777 4.16 -32.67 35.06
C MET A 777 3.36 -33.24 36.25
N PRO A 778 2.41 -34.20 36.08
CA PRO A 778 2.04 -34.92 34.86
C PRO A 778 0.81 -34.35 34.14
N GLN A 779 0.37 -33.13 34.46
CA GLN A 779 -0.84 -32.50 33.91
C GLN A 779 -0.64 -32.02 32.48
N ASP A 780 0.57 -31.54 32.16
CA ASP A 780 0.99 -31.09 30.82
C ASP A 780 1.70 -32.19 30.02
N LEU A 781 1.85 -33.37 30.61
CA LEU A 781 2.10 -34.59 29.85
C LEU A 781 0.82 -34.88 29.06
N ASP A 782 0.87 -34.64 27.76
CA ASP A 782 0.25 -35.61 26.86
C ASP A 782 0.85 -36.96 27.31
N ILE A 783 0.04 -37.86 27.88
CA ILE A 783 0.46 -39.12 28.53
C ILE A 783 1.28 -40.04 27.57
N TYR A 784 1.45 -39.59 26.34
CA TYR A 784 2.15 -40.14 25.18
C TYR A 784 3.63 -39.71 25.04
N ASP A 785 4.16 -38.80 25.87
CA ASP A 785 5.48 -38.15 25.67
C ASP A 785 6.49 -38.33 26.84
N LEU A 786 6.38 -39.41 27.63
CA LEU A 786 7.18 -39.64 28.86
C LEU A 786 8.71 -39.55 28.73
N ASN A 787 9.26 -39.68 27.52
CA ASN A 787 10.71 -39.57 27.26
C ASN A 787 11.12 -38.24 26.58
N SER A 788 10.17 -37.36 26.29
CA SER A 788 10.42 -36.07 25.60
C SER A 788 10.87 -34.97 26.56
N CYS A 789 10.83 -35.23 27.87
CA CYS A 789 11.23 -34.30 28.92
C CYS A 789 12.01 -35.04 30.02
N MET A 790 13.33 -34.79 30.11
CA MET A 790 14.16 -35.28 31.21
C MET A 790 15.01 -34.12 31.74
N PRO A 791 14.91 -33.77 33.03
CA PRO A 791 15.75 -32.73 33.60
C PRO A 791 17.22 -33.19 33.63
N ALA A 792 18.14 -32.24 33.46
CA ALA A 792 19.56 -32.54 33.50
C ALA A 792 19.96 -33.06 34.90
N VAL A 793 20.86 -34.06 34.95
CA VAL A 793 21.28 -34.74 36.19
C VAL A 793 21.85 -33.74 37.22
N ASP A 794 22.50 -32.68 36.75
CA ASP A 794 23.11 -31.62 37.55
C ASP A 794 22.13 -30.47 37.90
N ARG A 795 20.95 -30.41 37.27
CA ARG A 795 19.91 -29.38 37.49
C ARG A 795 18.50 -29.98 37.47
N PRO A 796 18.18 -30.85 38.45
CA PRO A 796 16.90 -31.57 38.49
C PRO A 796 15.67 -30.67 38.69
N TRP A 797 15.86 -29.41 39.12
CA TRP A 797 14.79 -28.44 39.36
C TRP A 797 14.37 -27.63 38.12
N LEU A 798 15.05 -27.79 36.97
CA LEU A 798 14.65 -27.14 35.73
C LEU A 798 13.64 -28.03 34.98
N GLY A 799 12.39 -27.60 34.91
CA GLY A 799 11.36 -28.26 34.11
C GLY A 799 11.49 -28.01 32.61
N CYS A 800 10.71 -28.76 31.84
CA CYS A 800 10.63 -28.62 30.39
C CYS A 800 9.65 -27.51 29.99
N PHE A 801 9.69 -27.11 28.74
CA PHE A 801 8.77 -26.12 28.19
C PHE A 801 7.45 -26.74 27.78
N LYS A 802 6.37 -26.00 27.97
CA LYS A 802 5.04 -26.33 27.47
C LYS A 802 4.81 -25.64 26.13
N ASN A 803 4.41 -26.42 25.12
CA ASN A 803 4.23 -26.00 23.74
C ASN A 803 2.88 -26.50 23.20
N GLY A 804 2.48 -26.03 22.01
CA GLY A 804 1.25 -26.45 21.31
C GLY A 804 1.17 -27.93 20.97
N ASP A 805 2.31 -28.58 20.67
CA ASP A 805 2.38 -30.01 20.43
C ASP A 805 2.55 -30.86 21.73
N GLY A 806 2.37 -30.22 22.89
CA GLY A 806 2.62 -30.78 24.21
C GLY A 806 4.05 -30.47 24.69
N ILE A 807 4.81 -31.50 25.05
CA ILE A 807 6.20 -31.38 25.50
C ILE A 807 7.21 -31.86 24.45
N ARG A 808 6.76 -32.22 23.24
CA ARG A 808 7.60 -32.79 22.18
C ARG A 808 8.57 -31.75 21.60
N GLY A 809 8.24 -30.46 21.67
CA GLY A 809 9.18 -29.37 21.37
C GLY A 809 10.47 -29.38 22.22
N ASN A 810 10.53 -30.14 23.31
CA ASN A 810 11.72 -30.31 24.15
C ASN A 810 12.66 -31.43 23.70
N GLN A 811 12.26 -32.27 22.72
CA GLN A 811 13.09 -33.37 22.20
C GLN A 811 14.43 -32.87 21.65
N GLN A 812 14.46 -31.63 21.16
CA GLN A 812 15.68 -30.95 20.73
C GLN A 812 15.63 -29.48 21.15
N PRO A 813 16.67 -28.95 21.83
CA PRO A 813 16.71 -27.56 22.29
C PRO A 813 16.47 -26.51 21.19
N LEU A 814 16.86 -26.81 19.95
CA LEU A 814 16.69 -25.91 18.80
C LEU A 814 15.22 -25.77 18.37
N ILE A 815 14.37 -26.79 18.61
CA ILE A 815 12.93 -26.71 18.33
C ILE A 815 12.25 -25.82 19.39
N ALA A 816 12.64 -25.97 20.65
CA ALA A 816 12.18 -25.10 21.74
C ALA A 816 12.59 -23.63 21.50
N ALA A 817 13.82 -23.38 21.05
CA ALA A 817 14.30 -22.03 20.73
C ALA A 817 13.46 -21.35 19.63
N LEU A 818 13.15 -22.08 18.54
CA LEU A 818 12.27 -21.55 17.49
C LEU A 818 10.84 -21.30 17.99
N SER A 819 10.34 -22.18 18.86
CA SER A 819 8.99 -22.06 19.45
C SER A 819 8.87 -20.80 20.33
N ILE A 820 9.91 -20.48 21.13
CA ILE A 820 9.97 -19.24 21.94
C ILE A 820 9.76 -18.00 21.06
N VAL A 821 10.40 -17.97 19.89
CA VAL A 821 10.43 -16.76 19.07
C VAL A 821 9.10 -16.51 18.37
N LEU A 822 8.42 -17.58 17.98
CA LEU A 822 7.06 -17.49 17.44
C LEU A 822 6.08 -16.95 18.50
N VAL A 823 6.20 -17.40 19.76
CA VAL A 823 5.37 -16.92 20.88
C VAL A 823 5.64 -15.45 21.21
N VAL A 824 6.90 -15.03 21.26
CA VAL A 824 7.28 -13.64 21.53
C VAL A 824 6.71 -12.70 20.48
N ARG A 825 6.77 -13.08 19.20
CA ARG A 825 6.25 -12.25 18.11
C ARG A 825 4.73 -12.09 18.18
N HIS A 826 4.00 -13.16 18.50
CA HIS A 826 2.54 -13.11 18.71
C HIS A 826 2.14 -12.11 19.80
N ASN A 827 2.83 -12.15 20.95
CA ASN A 827 2.53 -11.28 22.09
C ASN A 827 2.80 -9.79 21.81
N GLN A 828 3.79 -9.49 20.96
CA GLN A 828 4.06 -8.12 20.52
C GLN A 828 2.93 -7.54 19.67
N HIS A 829 2.35 -8.36 18.77
CA HIS A 829 1.20 -7.94 17.96
C HIS A 829 -0.04 -7.67 18.85
N CYS A 830 -0.29 -8.55 19.82
CA CYS A 830 -1.35 -8.40 20.81
C CYS A 830 -1.24 -7.08 21.60
N ASP A 831 -0.03 -6.72 22.03
CA ASP A 831 0.24 -5.46 22.73
C ASP A 831 0.00 -4.22 21.86
N GLY A 832 0.28 -4.32 20.56
CA GLY A 832 -0.01 -3.26 19.60
C GLY A 832 -1.52 -3.04 19.48
N LEU A 833 -2.27 -4.11 19.25
CA LEU A 833 -3.72 -4.02 19.04
C LEU A 833 -4.49 -3.64 20.29
N ALA A 834 -4.11 -4.15 21.47
CA ALA A 834 -4.79 -3.82 22.72
C ALA A 834 -4.64 -2.33 23.11
N LYS A 835 -3.61 -1.64 22.59
CA LYS A 835 -3.42 -0.20 22.79
C LYS A 835 -4.33 0.63 21.90
N VAL A 836 -4.60 0.15 20.69
CA VAL A 836 -5.43 0.85 19.69
C VAL A 836 -6.91 0.54 19.91
N ASN A 837 -7.23 -0.68 20.34
CA ASN A 837 -8.59 -1.17 20.55
C ASN A 837 -8.81 -1.66 22.00
N PRO A 838 -8.87 -0.73 22.99
CA PRO A 838 -8.93 -1.09 24.40
C PRO A 838 -10.23 -1.79 24.83
N HIS A 839 -11.24 -1.79 23.96
CA HIS A 839 -12.56 -2.39 24.19
C HIS A 839 -12.69 -3.81 23.60
N TRP A 840 -11.71 -4.28 22.83
CA TRP A 840 -11.72 -5.64 22.27
C TRP A 840 -11.51 -6.68 23.37
N SER A 841 -12.28 -7.77 23.27
CA SER A 841 -12.14 -8.90 24.19
C SER A 841 -10.80 -9.60 23.97
N ASP A 842 -10.36 -10.37 24.97
CA ASP A 842 -9.16 -11.23 24.83
C ASP A 842 -9.24 -12.13 23.60
N GLU A 843 -10.42 -12.73 23.36
CA GLU A 843 -10.64 -13.58 22.21
C GLU A 843 -10.49 -12.80 20.90
N VAL A 844 -11.06 -11.60 20.81
CA VAL A 844 -10.89 -10.76 19.61
C VAL A 844 -9.44 -10.34 19.46
N LEU A 845 -8.73 -9.94 20.51
CA LEU A 845 -7.30 -9.59 20.40
C LEU A 845 -6.42 -10.79 20.02
N TYR A 846 -6.73 -11.97 20.54
CA TYR A 846 -6.05 -13.23 20.16
C TYR A 846 -6.30 -13.57 18.68
N GLN A 847 -7.53 -13.34 18.21
CA GLN A 847 -8.00 -13.65 16.86
C GLN A 847 -7.73 -12.50 15.85
N GLU A 848 -7.43 -11.28 16.29
CA GLU A 848 -7.19 -10.09 15.45
C GLU A 848 -5.74 -9.61 15.49
N SER A 849 -4.89 -10.04 16.45
CA SER A 849 -3.41 -9.92 16.40
C SER A 849 -2.74 -10.62 15.22
N ARG A 850 -3.60 -11.15 14.33
CA ARG A 850 -3.33 -11.62 13.00
C ARG A 850 -3.98 -10.78 11.86
N HIS A 851 -4.51 -9.55 12.06
CA HIS A 851 -5.41 -8.86 11.09
C HIS A 851 -4.99 -7.45 10.63
N TYR A 852 -5.32 -7.10 9.38
CA TYR A 852 -4.59 -6.13 8.54
C TYR A 852 -5.46 -5.16 7.73
N LYS A 853 -6.78 -5.15 8.00
CA LYS A 853 -7.80 -4.60 7.09
C LYS A 853 -8.17 -3.15 7.31
N ASP A 854 -7.52 -2.45 8.23
CA ASP A 854 -7.78 -1.04 8.49
C ASP A 854 -6.83 -0.09 7.75
N ILE A 855 -5.83 -0.62 7.04
CA ILE A 855 -4.82 0.18 6.34
C ILE A 855 -5.45 0.86 5.11
N ASP A 856 -5.37 2.19 5.02
CA ASP A 856 -5.76 2.96 3.84
C ASP A 856 -4.84 2.62 2.64
N LEU A 857 -5.41 2.40 1.45
CA LEU A 857 -4.66 2.04 0.21
C LEU A 857 -3.47 2.97 -0.03
N TYR A 858 -3.65 4.28 0.16
CA TYR A 858 -2.60 5.25 -0.09
C TYR A 858 -1.36 5.05 0.80
N ILE A 859 -1.59 4.87 2.10
CA ILE A 859 -0.52 4.66 3.08
C ILE A 859 0.15 3.32 2.86
N GLY A 860 -0.64 2.26 2.64
CA GLY A 860 -0.10 0.93 2.39
C GLY A 860 0.77 0.88 1.14
N GLY A 861 0.31 1.44 0.01
CA GLY A 861 1.07 1.44 -1.24
C GLY A 861 2.35 2.29 -1.20
N LEU A 862 2.37 3.40 -0.45
CA LEU A 862 3.61 4.18 -0.22
C LEU A 862 4.59 3.48 0.73
N ALA A 863 4.10 2.62 1.62
CA ALA A 863 4.91 1.87 2.58
C ALA A 863 5.57 0.63 1.96
N GLU A 864 5.14 0.21 0.76
CA GLU A 864 5.71 -0.94 0.06
C GLU A 864 7.19 -0.72 -0.29
N THR A 865 7.95 -1.82 -0.33
CA THR A 865 9.28 -1.78 -0.94
C THR A 865 9.12 -1.61 -2.45
N LEU A 866 9.79 -0.61 -3.02
CA LEU A 866 9.77 -0.36 -4.46
C LEU A 866 10.32 -1.57 -5.22
N LEU A 867 9.68 -1.93 -6.34
CA LEU A 867 10.21 -2.98 -7.21
C LEU A 867 11.55 -2.55 -7.84
N ASP A 868 12.39 -3.52 -8.20
CA ASP A 868 13.65 -3.21 -8.88
C ASP A 868 13.39 -2.48 -10.20
N GLY A 869 14.01 -1.29 -10.35
CA GLY A 869 13.82 -0.43 -11.52
C GLY A 869 12.49 0.35 -11.55
N SER A 870 11.61 0.16 -10.57
CA SER A 870 10.33 0.83 -10.40
C SER A 870 10.45 2.08 -9.53
N ASN A 871 9.45 2.96 -9.53
CA ASN A 871 9.30 4.07 -8.57
C ASN A 871 8.22 3.78 -7.52
N VAL A 872 7.49 2.68 -7.67
CA VAL A 872 6.40 2.30 -6.79
C VAL A 872 6.54 0.83 -6.35
N GLY A 873 5.85 0.47 -5.28
CA GLY A 873 5.69 -0.91 -4.87
C GLY A 873 4.75 -1.70 -5.80
N PRO A 874 4.66 -3.03 -5.60
CA PRO A 874 3.87 -3.92 -6.46
C PRO A 874 2.41 -3.56 -6.60
N THR A 875 1.72 -3.12 -5.53
CA THR A 875 0.28 -2.83 -5.59
C THR A 875 0.01 -1.62 -6.47
N PHE A 876 0.75 -0.52 -6.27
CA PHE A 876 0.62 0.65 -7.12
C PHE A 876 1.09 0.38 -8.55
N ALA A 877 2.15 -0.42 -8.75
CA ALA A 877 2.60 -0.80 -10.09
C ALA A 877 1.52 -1.56 -10.87
N CYS A 878 0.82 -2.48 -10.20
CA CYS A 878 -0.31 -3.23 -10.74
C CYS A 878 -1.49 -2.31 -11.10
N ILE A 879 -1.94 -1.45 -10.19
CA ILE A 879 -3.06 -0.52 -10.44
C ILE A 879 -2.73 0.44 -11.60
N ILE A 880 -1.51 0.99 -11.62
CA ILE A 880 -1.02 1.87 -12.68
C ILE A 880 -0.94 1.10 -14.01
N GLY A 881 -0.39 -0.12 -14.00
CA GLY A 881 -0.32 -0.98 -15.19
C GLY A 881 -1.69 -1.27 -15.80
N ILE A 882 -2.69 -1.57 -14.96
CA ILE A 882 -4.08 -1.78 -15.40
C ILE A 882 -4.66 -0.49 -16.00
N GLN A 883 -4.47 0.67 -15.36
CA GLN A 883 -4.96 1.93 -15.94
C GLN A 883 -4.32 2.21 -17.29
N PHE A 884 -3.00 2.10 -17.41
CA PHE A 884 -2.30 2.38 -18.67
C PHE A 884 -2.64 1.36 -19.78
N PHE A 885 -2.95 0.12 -19.42
CA PHE A 885 -3.50 -0.87 -20.35
C PHE A 885 -4.83 -0.39 -20.95
N HIS A 886 -5.73 0.13 -20.11
CA HIS A 886 -6.98 0.72 -20.55
C HIS A 886 -6.79 1.98 -21.40
N LEU A 887 -5.82 2.84 -21.05
CA LEU A 887 -5.50 4.04 -21.83
C LEU A 887 -4.86 3.72 -23.18
N LYS A 888 -4.14 2.60 -23.31
CA LYS A 888 -3.56 2.15 -24.58
C LYS A 888 -4.60 1.51 -25.47
N PHE A 889 -5.28 0.46 -25.00
CA PHE A 889 -6.14 -0.38 -25.84
C PHE A 889 -7.62 0.04 -25.86
N GLY A 890 -8.06 0.84 -24.88
CA GLY A 890 -9.40 1.43 -24.82
C GLY A 890 -9.49 2.81 -25.49
N ASP A 891 -8.38 3.33 -26.01
CA ASP A 891 -8.32 4.59 -26.73
C ASP A 891 -8.21 4.37 -28.23
N ARG A 892 -9.32 4.60 -28.94
CA ARG A 892 -9.38 4.45 -30.40
C ARG A 892 -8.35 5.30 -31.14
N PHE A 893 -8.01 6.46 -30.60
CA PHE A 893 -7.11 7.43 -31.24
C PHE A 893 -5.66 7.28 -30.74
N TYR A 894 -5.32 6.21 -30.03
CA TYR A 894 -3.93 5.90 -29.66
C TYR A 894 -3.05 5.82 -30.91
N PHE A 895 -1.86 6.42 -30.85
CA PHE A 895 -1.08 6.77 -32.04
C PHE A 895 -0.60 5.55 -32.86
N GLU A 896 -0.48 4.37 -32.25
CA GLU A 896 -0.01 3.14 -32.90
C GLU A 896 -1.12 2.20 -33.37
N HIS A 897 -2.39 2.54 -33.20
CA HIS A 897 -3.45 1.62 -33.58
C HIS A 897 -3.60 1.49 -35.10
N LYS A 898 -3.77 0.26 -35.59
CA LYS A 898 -4.05 -0.04 -37.00
C LYS A 898 -5.56 -0.08 -37.26
N SER A 899 -6.17 1.07 -37.57
CA SER A 899 -7.52 1.11 -38.17
C SER A 899 -7.86 2.49 -38.80
N ASP A 900 -8.64 2.49 -39.89
CA ASP A 900 -8.85 3.56 -40.91
C ASP A 900 -9.00 5.05 -40.48
N THR A 901 -8.68 5.96 -41.41
CA THR A 901 -8.74 7.46 -41.39
C THR A 901 -7.99 8.24 -40.31
N HIS A 902 -7.78 7.70 -39.11
CA HIS A 902 -7.17 8.38 -37.96
C HIS A 902 -5.80 7.83 -37.52
N SER A 903 -5.30 6.75 -38.13
CA SER A 903 -3.91 6.28 -37.94
C SER A 903 -2.88 7.18 -38.63
N PHE A 904 -1.65 7.22 -38.11
CA PHE A 904 -0.51 7.77 -38.84
C PHE A 904 -0.07 6.78 -39.93
N SER A 905 0.33 7.28 -41.10
CA SER A 905 0.88 6.44 -42.18
C SER A 905 2.35 6.11 -41.88
N ILE A 906 2.78 4.88 -42.19
CA ILE A 906 4.19 4.47 -42.21
C ILE A 906 4.96 5.25 -43.28
#